data_AF-A0A8J9VYG2-F1
#
_entry.id   AF-A0A8J9VYG2-F1
#
_cell.length_a   1.000
_cell.length_b   1.000
_cell.length_c   1.000
_cell.angle_alpha   90.00
_cell.angle_beta   90.00
_cell.angle_gamma   90.00
#
_symmetry.space_group_name_H-M   'P 1'
#
loop_
_entity.id
_entity.type
_entity.pdbx_description
1 polymer ?
#
loop_
_entity_poly.entity_id
_entity_poly.type
_entity_poly.pdbx_seq_one_letter_code
_entity_poly.pdbx_strand_id
1 'polypeptide(L)'
;MSVVTTMFVALIAVLASQISSSWSSGSATINDVSVENLRESLEGPFGVNRHHLANPSGKAAARTHIIETFKHYGLEVTVQNFTAPIGNPNGNAGTNIIGVKRGKLSGTADDKIVAVGAHYDTVATSPGVDDDGSGMAAMLEIARVMTSYEQQNFTVIFVAFDHEEDIPHPSVAIGTPCETDMGSDDFVCAWLLPFIQSSGGPEFQGIFMLETIMNYDPRPGVQTVPPPFQFVFPSVYQDMVALNMAGSFLLLVHKPDEAAAVSMFQQTWGERPKDPANATTLNVNVPVTGKPADIETTTYYEFLGRSDCVSFWVREPYFRCVLVTDTANYRGTMRQCYHNPCDNVTSITDEKLTFLAKVTDSVLQTTMKLAEVNPASYSTGAATINDVSVENLRESLEGPFGVNRHHLANPSGKAAARTHIIETFQHFGLEVTVQNFNPPPPPGDTDGDASAGINIIGVKRGKLSGSSDDKIVAVGAHYDTVATSPGVDDNGSGMAAMLEIARVMTSYDEQNFTSIFVAFDEEEVAIPASVAIGTPCGTYRGADDFVRAWLLPFIQSSGGPEFQGIFMLETIMNYDPQPDVQTFPPGFSFAFPGAFQDGAALNMAGSFLLLIHKPDEAAAVSMFQETWGERAKDPVDATTINVNIPVAGKPGDIETTTYYEFLGRSDCLAFWVREPYFRCVFVSDTANYRGTMRQCYHNPCDNVTSITDEKLTFLAKVTDSVLQTTMKLAEVNPGSYSTDAATINDVSVENLRESLEGPFGVNRHHLANPSGKAAARTQIIETFKHYGLEVTVQNFAPPPGDTNGNASAGINIIGVKRGKLSGTSDDKIVAVGAHYDTVATSPGVDDNGSGMAAMLEIARVMTSYDEQNFTSIFVAFDEEEAPTPASVAIGTPCRTYNGADDFVCSWLLPFIQSSGGPEFQGIFVLETIMNYDPQPDVQTFPPVFPLAFPGVLQDAVDLNMAGSFLLLVHKPDEATAVSTFQQTWGERAKDPANATTLNVNVPVAGKPDDLETVTYYELLGRSDCVSFWVREPYFRCVLVTDTANYRGTMRQCYHNPCDNVTSITDEKLTFLAKVTDSVLQTTMKLAEVNPGSYSTGETSAAIRFGDSSMTSLMWLAIACRLSVLTLLRRG
;
A
#
# COMPACT_ATOMS: atom_id res chain seq x y z
N MET A 1 16.66 52.66 -39.53
CA MET A 1 16.50 51.18 -39.59
C MET A 1 17.40 50.43 -38.61
N SER A 2 18.70 50.73 -38.47
CA SER A 2 19.62 49.92 -37.64
C SER A 2 19.49 50.00 -36.10
N VAL A 3 18.56 50.78 -35.54
CA VAL A 3 18.39 50.95 -34.07
C VAL A 3 17.13 50.25 -33.55
N VAL A 4 16.10 50.10 -34.39
CA VAL A 4 14.83 49.44 -34.01
C VAL A 4 15.02 47.93 -33.89
N THR A 5 15.82 47.33 -34.77
CA THR A 5 16.16 45.89 -34.73
C THR A 5 16.91 45.51 -33.45
N THR A 6 17.82 46.37 -32.97
CA THR A 6 18.64 46.09 -31.79
C THR A 6 17.82 46.15 -30.50
N MET A 7 16.85 47.07 -30.38
CA MET A 7 15.94 47.08 -29.23
C MET A 7 14.96 45.90 -29.24
N PHE A 8 14.52 45.42 -30.41
CA PHE A 8 13.67 44.22 -30.48
C PHE A 8 14.40 42.94 -30.05
N VAL A 9 15.66 42.76 -30.47
CA VAL A 9 16.50 41.64 -30.02
C VAL A 9 16.82 41.75 -28.52
N ALA A 10 17.08 42.95 -28.01
CA ALA A 10 17.29 43.16 -26.58
C ALA A 10 16.04 42.88 -25.74
N LEU A 11 14.83 43.24 -26.21
CA LEU A 11 13.59 42.96 -25.49
C LEU A 11 13.28 41.45 -25.46
N ILE A 12 13.53 40.74 -26.56
CA ILE A 12 13.41 39.27 -26.61
C ILE A 12 14.47 38.60 -25.73
N ALA A 13 15.70 39.12 -25.67
CA ALA A 13 16.73 38.59 -24.77
C ALA A 13 16.43 38.84 -23.28
N VAL A 14 15.78 39.95 -22.93
CA VAL A 14 15.34 40.22 -21.54
C VAL A 14 14.13 39.36 -21.16
N LEU A 15 13.17 39.15 -22.07
CA LEU A 15 12.07 38.20 -21.85
C LEU A 15 12.56 36.75 -21.79
N ALA A 16 13.55 36.37 -22.61
CA ALA A 16 14.17 35.05 -22.56
C ALA A 16 14.99 34.85 -21.27
N SER A 17 15.75 35.85 -20.80
CA SER A 17 16.50 35.75 -19.53
C SER A 17 15.63 35.78 -18.28
N GLN A 18 14.40 36.32 -18.35
CA GLN A 18 13.38 36.15 -17.30
C GLN A 18 12.65 34.79 -17.35
N ILE A 19 12.87 33.99 -18.40
CA ILE A 19 12.39 32.60 -18.51
C ILE A 19 13.54 31.60 -18.27
N SER A 20 14.80 31.99 -18.51
CA SER A 20 16.00 31.16 -18.35
C SER A 20 16.80 31.43 -17.07
N SER A 21 16.20 32.05 -16.04
CA SER A 21 16.83 32.31 -14.74
C SER A 21 16.32 31.41 -13.60
N SER A 22 15.51 30.38 -13.92
CA SER A 22 15.10 29.32 -12.99
C SER A 22 15.98 28.05 -13.05
N TRP A 23 16.99 28.00 -13.93
CA TRP A 23 17.80 26.80 -14.15
C TRP A 23 19.31 27.10 -14.03
N SER A 24 19.79 27.27 -12.80
CA SER A 24 21.21 27.13 -12.48
C SER A 24 21.41 26.65 -11.04
N SER A 25 21.94 25.42 -10.91
CA SER A 25 22.52 24.80 -9.71
C SER A 25 21.69 24.80 -8.42
N GLY A 26 21.20 23.62 -8.02
CA GLY A 26 20.86 23.32 -6.62
C GLY A 26 19.42 22.92 -6.33
N SER A 27 18.93 21.83 -6.94
CA SER A 27 17.90 20.94 -6.38
C SER A 27 17.86 19.68 -7.25
N ALA A 28 17.86 18.49 -6.67
CA ALA A 28 17.31 17.34 -7.38
C ALA A 28 15.79 17.52 -7.45
N THR A 29 15.16 17.12 -8.54
CA THR A 29 13.69 17.05 -8.64
C THR A 29 13.24 15.60 -8.42
N ILE A 30 12.07 15.43 -7.80
CA ILE A 30 11.48 14.11 -7.42
C ILE A 30 11.25 13.17 -8.64
N ASN A 31 11.42 13.69 -9.86
CA ASN A 31 10.87 13.14 -11.10
C ASN A 31 11.93 12.77 -12.15
N ASP A 32 13.22 12.84 -11.77
CA ASP A 32 14.32 12.42 -12.63
C ASP A 32 14.55 10.90 -12.52
N VAL A 33 15.30 10.34 -13.47
CA VAL A 33 15.75 8.94 -13.44
C VAL A 33 16.58 8.71 -12.17
N SER A 34 16.10 7.82 -11.31
CA SER A 34 16.75 7.47 -10.05
C SER A 34 17.92 6.54 -10.29
N VAL A 35 19.13 7.03 -10.02
CA VAL A 35 20.36 6.23 -9.98
C VAL A 35 20.23 5.09 -8.96
N GLU A 36 19.48 5.30 -7.88
CA GLU A 36 19.31 4.30 -6.83
C GLU A 36 18.31 3.21 -7.25
N ASN A 37 17.21 3.53 -7.92
CA ASN A 37 16.28 2.51 -8.44
C ASN A 37 16.95 1.62 -9.49
N LEU A 38 17.82 2.22 -10.32
CA LEU A 38 18.67 1.48 -11.26
C LEU A 38 19.63 0.55 -10.51
N ARG A 39 20.25 1.02 -9.42
CA ARG A 39 21.10 0.19 -8.55
C ARG A 39 20.31 -0.95 -7.90
N GLU A 40 19.20 -0.67 -7.21
CA GLU A 40 18.35 -1.66 -6.55
C GLU A 40 17.87 -2.76 -7.51
N SER A 41 17.48 -2.37 -8.74
CA SER A 41 17.07 -3.30 -9.79
C SER A 41 18.21 -4.25 -10.18
N LEU A 42 19.43 -3.71 -10.33
CA LEU A 42 20.63 -4.46 -10.73
C LEU A 42 21.25 -5.29 -9.59
N GLU A 43 21.14 -4.84 -8.35
CA GLU A 43 21.66 -5.54 -7.17
C GLU A 43 20.66 -6.60 -6.64
N GLY A 44 19.36 -6.41 -6.89
CA GLY A 44 18.27 -7.33 -6.54
C GLY A 44 17.85 -8.28 -7.67
N PRO A 45 16.67 -8.09 -8.30
CA PRO A 45 16.06 -9.06 -9.20
C PRO A 45 16.88 -9.36 -10.47
N PHE A 46 17.70 -8.41 -10.93
CA PHE A 46 18.59 -8.60 -12.09
C PHE A 46 20.06 -8.86 -11.70
N GLY A 47 20.35 -8.95 -10.39
CA GLY A 47 21.66 -9.34 -9.85
C GLY A 47 21.92 -10.86 -9.83
N VAL A 48 20.90 -11.66 -10.14
CA VAL A 48 20.91 -13.13 -10.06
C VAL A 48 20.74 -13.77 -11.45
N ASN A 49 21.29 -14.97 -11.65
CA ASN A 49 21.10 -15.74 -12.89
C ASN A 49 19.60 -16.05 -13.12
N ARG A 50 19.13 -15.89 -14.35
CA ARG A 50 17.72 -16.07 -14.77
C ARG A 50 17.59 -17.12 -15.89
N HIS A 51 18.55 -18.04 -16.00
CA HIS A 51 18.54 -19.08 -17.03
C HIS A 51 17.49 -20.16 -16.73
N HIS A 52 16.71 -20.52 -17.75
CA HIS A 52 15.54 -21.39 -17.65
C HIS A 52 15.83 -22.80 -17.09
N LEU A 53 17.03 -23.36 -17.30
CA LEU A 53 17.47 -24.64 -16.71
C LEU A 53 18.41 -24.51 -15.50
N ALA A 54 19.17 -23.41 -15.38
CA ALA A 54 20.23 -23.32 -14.38
C ALA A 54 19.77 -22.61 -13.10
N ASN A 55 18.82 -21.68 -13.22
CA ASN A 55 18.12 -21.07 -12.09
C ASN A 55 16.64 -20.78 -12.44
N PRO A 56 15.81 -21.83 -12.64
CA PRO A 56 14.38 -21.66 -12.91
C PRO A 56 13.65 -20.88 -11.81
N SER A 57 14.11 -20.98 -10.55
CA SER A 57 13.63 -20.19 -9.41
C SER A 57 13.95 -18.70 -9.57
N GLY A 58 15.18 -18.33 -9.95
CA GLY A 58 15.57 -16.95 -10.22
C GLY A 58 14.83 -16.36 -11.41
N LYS A 59 14.67 -17.14 -12.49
CA LYS A 59 13.85 -16.77 -13.65
C LYS A 59 12.38 -16.51 -13.26
N ALA A 60 11.80 -17.40 -12.44
CA ALA A 60 10.45 -17.24 -11.93
C ALA A 60 10.31 -16.02 -11.01
N ALA A 61 11.28 -15.76 -10.12
CA ALA A 61 11.29 -14.60 -9.24
C ALA A 61 11.42 -13.29 -10.03
N ALA A 62 12.33 -13.22 -11.02
CA ALA A 62 12.46 -12.07 -11.91
C ALA A 62 11.16 -11.81 -12.69
N ARG A 63 10.54 -12.86 -13.26
CA ARG A 63 9.22 -12.75 -13.92
C ARG A 63 8.12 -12.26 -12.98
N THR A 64 8.06 -12.78 -11.75
CA THR A 64 7.10 -12.31 -10.74
C THR A 64 7.33 -10.84 -10.43
N HIS A 65 8.58 -10.43 -10.17
CA HIS A 65 8.95 -9.04 -9.94
C HIS A 65 8.57 -8.13 -11.11
N ILE A 66 8.86 -8.48 -12.37
CA ILE A 66 8.48 -7.66 -13.53
C ILE A 66 6.95 -7.53 -13.63
N ILE A 67 6.20 -8.62 -13.41
CA ILE A 67 4.71 -8.59 -13.42
C ILE A 67 4.17 -7.71 -12.30
N GLU A 68 4.71 -7.83 -11.09
CA GLU A 68 4.31 -7.04 -9.91
C GLU A 68 4.67 -5.56 -10.09
N THR A 69 5.89 -5.26 -10.53
CA THR A 69 6.35 -3.89 -10.81
C THR A 69 5.54 -3.23 -11.93
N PHE A 70 5.27 -3.93 -13.05
CA PHE A 70 4.39 -3.39 -14.10
C PHE A 70 2.95 -3.15 -13.62
N LYS A 71 2.40 -4.01 -12.76
CA LYS A 71 1.07 -3.78 -12.14
C LYS A 71 1.10 -2.62 -11.14
N HIS A 72 2.13 -2.52 -10.32
CA HIS A 72 2.34 -1.43 -9.37
C HIS A 72 2.42 -0.08 -10.07
N TYR A 73 3.05 -0.04 -11.25
CA TYR A 73 3.06 1.12 -12.16
C TYR A 73 1.77 1.31 -12.97
N GLY A 74 0.71 0.53 -12.72
CA GLY A 74 -0.60 0.70 -13.37
C GLY A 74 -0.64 0.36 -14.87
N LEU A 75 0.24 -0.51 -15.35
CA LEU A 75 0.24 -0.98 -16.75
C LEU A 75 -0.79 -2.12 -16.95
N GLU A 76 -1.40 -2.20 -18.13
CA GLU A 76 -2.14 -3.39 -18.54
C GLU A 76 -1.15 -4.53 -18.85
N VAL A 77 -1.00 -5.48 -17.91
CA VAL A 77 -0.04 -6.58 -18.05
C VAL A 77 -0.63 -7.79 -18.77
N THR A 78 -0.06 -8.15 -19.91
CA THR A 78 -0.25 -9.44 -20.59
C THR A 78 0.95 -10.35 -20.36
N VAL A 79 0.69 -11.61 -20.00
CA VAL A 79 1.70 -12.67 -19.92
C VAL A 79 1.52 -13.58 -21.14
N GLN A 80 2.50 -13.58 -22.05
CA GLN A 80 2.45 -14.35 -23.30
C GLN A 80 3.30 -15.61 -23.16
N ASN A 81 2.66 -16.77 -23.11
CA ASN A 81 3.36 -18.07 -23.11
C ASN A 81 3.45 -18.63 -24.52
N PHE A 82 4.64 -19.09 -24.92
CA PHE A 82 4.89 -19.68 -26.23
C PHE A 82 5.56 -21.07 -26.10
N THR A 83 5.32 -21.93 -27.09
CA THR A 83 5.79 -23.32 -27.08
C THR A 83 6.95 -23.55 -28.03
N ALA A 84 7.92 -24.38 -27.62
CA ALA A 84 8.96 -24.92 -28.47
C ALA A 84 8.44 -25.41 -29.85
N PRO A 85 9.14 -25.10 -30.97
CA PRO A 85 8.71 -25.48 -32.31
C PRO A 85 8.51 -27.00 -32.52
N ILE A 86 7.49 -27.35 -33.30
CA ILE A 86 7.16 -28.74 -33.65
C ILE A 86 8.30 -29.36 -34.46
N GLY A 87 9.14 -30.15 -33.78
CA GLY A 87 10.26 -30.86 -34.41
C GLY A 87 11.60 -30.72 -33.68
N ASN A 88 11.71 -29.78 -32.73
CA ASN A 88 12.88 -29.66 -31.85
C ASN A 88 12.58 -30.31 -30.47
N PRO A 89 12.97 -31.58 -30.23
CA PRO A 89 12.72 -32.25 -28.94
C PRO A 89 13.55 -31.68 -27.77
N ASN A 90 14.41 -30.69 -28.03
CA ASN A 90 15.21 -29.97 -27.04
C ASN A 90 14.79 -28.49 -26.91
N GLY A 91 13.77 -28.02 -27.63
CA GLY A 91 13.30 -26.64 -27.53
C GLY A 91 12.56 -26.40 -26.21
N ASN A 92 12.70 -25.20 -25.65
CA ASN A 92 12.06 -24.80 -24.40
C ASN A 92 10.77 -23.99 -24.66
N ALA A 93 9.87 -23.96 -23.68
CA ALA A 93 8.71 -23.07 -23.67
C ALA A 93 9.03 -21.83 -22.82
N GLY A 94 8.66 -20.65 -23.31
CA GLY A 94 9.01 -19.36 -22.71
C GLY A 94 7.80 -18.47 -22.37
N THR A 95 8.07 -17.36 -21.70
CA THR A 95 7.07 -16.40 -21.23
C THR A 95 7.52 -14.95 -21.40
N ASN A 96 6.97 -14.21 -22.37
CA ASN A 96 7.14 -12.74 -22.42
C ASN A 96 6.19 -12.05 -21.43
N ILE A 97 6.57 -10.84 -20.99
CA ILE A 97 5.79 -10.01 -20.07
C ILE A 97 5.61 -8.63 -20.70
N ILE A 98 4.36 -8.25 -20.97
CA ILE A 98 4.03 -7.08 -21.79
C ILE A 98 3.16 -6.13 -20.98
N GLY A 99 3.66 -4.95 -20.63
CA GLY A 99 2.89 -3.90 -19.94
C GLY A 99 2.47 -2.80 -20.92
N VAL A 100 1.18 -2.48 -20.99
CA VAL A 100 0.66 -1.43 -21.90
C VAL A 100 0.12 -0.24 -21.12
N LYS A 101 0.65 0.98 -21.38
CA LYS A 101 0.07 2.26 -20.93
C LYS A 101 -0.73 2.86 -22.09
N ARG A 102 -2.05 2.90 -21.97
CA ARG A 102 -2.95 3.40 -23.02
C ARG A 102 -2.79 4.90 -23.25
N GLY A 103 -2.80 5.31 -24.51
CA GLY A 103 -3.01 6.72 -24.88
C GLY A 103 -4.49 7.08 -25.00
N LYS A 104 -4.81 8.36 -24.94
CA LYS A 104 -6.18 8.90 -25.16
C LYS A 104 -6.83 8.44 -26.47
N LEU A 105 -6.03 8.10 -27.48
CA LEU A 105 -6.51 7.66 -28.80
C LEU A 105 -6.59 6.13 -28.93
N SER A 106 -6.20 5.36 -27.90
CA SER A 106 -6.19 3.89 -27.96
C SER A 106 -7.56 3.29 -28.29
N GLY A 107 -7.56 2.20 -29.06
CA GLY A 107 -8.79 1.62 -29.61
C GLY A 107 -9.33 2.36 -30.84
N THR A 108 -8.77 3.51 -31.19
CA THR A 108 -8.89 4.13 -32.52
C THR A 108 -7.66 3.83 -33.37
N ALA A 109 -7.68 4.30 -34.61
CA ALA A 109 -6.58 4.25 -35.57
C ALA A 109 -5.73 5.53 -35.59
N ASP A 110 -6.21 6.59 -34.93
CA ASP A 110 -5.46 7.83 -34.74
C ASP A 110 -4.37 7.65 -33.66
N ASP A 111 -4.38 6.52 -32.94
CA ASP A 111 -3.33 6.09 -32.01
C ASP A 111 -2.02 5.78 -32.75
N LYS A 112 -0.90 5.83 -32.03
CA LYS A 112 0.46 5.63 -32.56
C LYS A 112 1.36 4.93 -31.55
N ILE A 113 1.40 3.60 -31.63
CA ILE A 113 2.07 2.77 -30.63
C ILE A 113 3.59 2.98 -30.69
N VAL A 114 4.20 3.33 -29.56
CA VAL A 114 5.66 3.28 -29.32
C VAL A 114 5.96 2.22 -28.26
N ALA A 115 7.12 1.57 -28.35
CA ALA A 115 7.51 0.55 -27.38
C ALA A 115 8.94 0.73 -26.85
N VAL A 116 9.21 0.13 -25.69
CA VAL A 116 10.53 -0.07 -25.09
C VAL A 116 10.62 -1.54 -24.70
N GLY A 117 11.72 -2.21 -25.02
CA GLY A 117 11.93 -3.62 -24.69
C GLY A 117 13.35 -3.93 -24.26
N ALA A 118 13.47 -5.04 -23.53
CA ALA A 118 14.70 -5.63 -22.99
C ALA A 118 14.44 -7.12 -22.76
N HIS A 119 15.47 -7.96 -22.62
CA HIS A 119 15.29 -9.39 -22.32
C HIS A 119 15.64 -9.70 -20.85
N TYR A 120 14.89 -10.58 -20.21
CA TYR A 120 15.06 -10.87 -18.77
C TYR A 120 15.67 -12.22 -18.46
N ASP A 121 15.91 -13.06 -19.47
CA ASP A 121 16.71 -14.29 -19.32
C ASP A 121 18.22 -13.99 -19.30
N THR A 122 19.03 -15.04 -19.22
CA THR A 122 20.49 -15.00 -19.16
C THR A 122 21.03 -16.36 -19.60
N VAL A 123 22.23 -16.47 -20.18
CA VAL A 123 22.94 -17.76 -20.28
C VAL A 123 23.10 -18.47 -18.92
N ALA A 124 23.28 -19.80 -18.96
CA ALA A 124 23.45 -20.66 -17.78
C ALA A 124 24.59 -20.29 -16.81
N THR A 125 25.57 -19.49 -17.25
CA THR A 125 26.81 -19.18 -16.52
C THR A 125 26.93 -17.74 -16.04
N SER A 126 26.02 -16.84 -16.42
CA SER A 126 26.12 -15.40 -16.12
C SER A 126 24.97 -14.95 -15.21
N PRO A 127 25.25 -14.17 -14.15
CA PRO A 127 24.20 -13.40 -13.47
C PRO A 127 23.51 -12.38 -14.37
N GLY A 128 24.18 -11.90 -15.42
CA GLY A 128 23.55 -11.08 -16.47
C GLY A 128 23.13 -9.70 -15.97
N VAL A 129 24.06 -8.96 -15.38
CA VAL A 129 23.81 -7.64 -14.77
C VAL A 129 23.88 -6.53 -15.81
N ASP A 130 24.87 -6.57 -16.70
CA ASP A 130 24.87 -5.75 -17.91
C ASP A 130 24.02 -6.41 -19.00
N ASP A 131 23.96 -7.74 -19.02
CA ASP A 131 23.49 -8.60 -20.12
C ASP A 131 22.31 -9.52 -19.70
N ASP A 132 21.05 -9.08 -19.72
CA ASP A 132 20.56 -7.71 -19.97
C ASP A 132 19.83 -7.12 -18.74
N GLY A 133 20.41 -7.31 -17.56
CA GLY A 133 19.95 -6.62 -16.35
C GLY A 133 19.92 -5.09 -16.52
N SER A 134 20.81 -4.53 -17.36
CA SER A 134 20.89 -3.10 -17.62
C SER A 134 19.73 -2.57 -18.47
N GLY A 135 19.34 -3.27 -19.54
CA GLY A 135 18.14 -2.97 -20.31
C GLY A 135 16.87 -3.14 -19.47
N MET A 136 16.79 -4.20 -18.67
CA MET A 136 15.66 -4.44 -17.75
C MET A 136 15.51 -3.35 -16.68
N ALA A 137 16.60 -2.98 -15.98
CA ALA A 137 16.57 -1.91 -14.98
C ALA A 137 16.16 -0.56 -15.59
N ALA A 138 16.71 -0.22 -16.76
CA ALA A 138 16.32 0.98 -17.49
C ALA A 138 14.85 0.94 -17.92
N MET A 139 14.35 -0.18 -18.44
CA MET A 139 12.95 -0.32 -18.85
C MET A 139 11.99 -0.16 -17.66
N LEU A 140 12.30 -0.75 -16.50
CA LEU A 140 11.48 -0.57 -15.29
C LEU A 140 11.49 0.89 -14.80
N GLU A 141 12.64 1.55 -14.82
CA GLU A 141 12.73 2.95 -14.39
C GLU A 141 12.05 3.91 -15.39
N ILE A 142 12.15 3.65 -16.70
CA ILE A 142 11.34 4.38 -17.72
C ILE A 142 9.85 4.13 -17.47
N ALA A 143 9.44 2.88 -17.18
CA ALA A 143 8.05 2.57 -16.88
C ALA A 143 7.56 3.32 -15.63
N ARG A 144 8.35 3.37 -14.54
CA ARG A 144 8.05 4.15 -13.33
C ARG A 144 7.83 5.62 -13.65
N VAL A 145 8.80 6.26 -14.32
CA VAL A 145 8.72 7.70 -14.58
C VAL A 145 7.62 8.01 -15.59
N MET A 146 7.45 7.23 -16.66
CA MET A 146 6.35 7.43 -17.62
C MET A 146 4.97 7.19 -17.00
N THR A 147 4.84 6.29 -16.04
CA THR A 147 3.54 6.00 -15.42
C THR A 147 3.10 7.08 -14.44
N SER A 148 4.03 7.80 -13.80
CA SER A 148 3.76 9.00 -13.00
C SER A 148 3.05 10.14 -13.76
N TYR A 149 3.05 10.12 -15.10
CA TYR A 149 2.29 11.08 -15.91
C TYR A 149 0.90 10.53 -16.28
N GLU A 150 -0.15 11.26 -15.94
CA GLU A 150 -1.54 10.85 -16.18
C GLU A 150 -1.97 10.93 -17.65
N GLN A 151 -1.40 11.84 -18.45
CA GLN A 151 -1.92 12.18 -19.78
C GLN A 151 -0.89 12.04 -20.90
N GLN A 152 -1.18 11.13 -21.83
CA GLN A 152 -0.48 10.94 -23.10
C GLN A 152 -1.49 10.67 -24.22
N ASN A 153 -1.20 11.09 -25.45
CA ASN A 153 -2.14 10.87 -26.56
C ASN A 153 -2.06 9.46 -27.13
N PHE A 154 -0.87 8.87 -27.14
CA PHE A 154 -0.62 7.58 -27.80
C PHE A 154 -0.21 6.45 -26.83
N THR A 155 -0.44 5.21 -27.25
CA THR A 155 -0.15 4.01 -26.45
C THR A 155 1.35 3.72 -26.37
N VAL A 156 1.82 3.39 -25.17
CA VAL A 156 3.21 2.97 -24.88
C VAL A 156 3.20 1.51 -24.45
N ILE A 157 4.13 0.71 -24.95
CA ILE A 157 4.29 -0.72 -24.60
C ILE A 157 5.68 -0.94 -24.00
N PHE A 158 5.73 -1.59 -22.85
CA PHE A 158 6.92 -2.14 -22.23
C PHE A 158 6.90 -3.65 -22.41
N VAL A 159 8.00 -4.26 -22.82
CA VAL A 159 8.05 -5.72 -23.06
C VAL A 159 9.36 -6.33 -22.59
N ALA A 160 9.25 -7.26 -21.63
CA ALA A 160 10.34 -8.13 -21.22
C ALA A 160 10.29 -9.42 -22.05
N PHE A 161 11.29 -9.62 -22.90
CA PHE A 161 11.43 -10.80 -23.75
C PHE A 161 12.08 -11.96 -23.02
N ASP A 162 11.82 -13.16 -23.52
CA ASP A 162 12.30 -14.41 -22.94
C ASP A 162 12.89 -15.34 -24.02
N HIS A 163 13.89 -16.14 -23.65
CA HIS A 163 14.64 -17.03 -24.55
C HIS A 163 15.34 -16.29 -25.70
N GLU A 164 15.93 -15.12 -25.43
CA GLU A 164 16.88 -14.46 -26.35
C GLU A 164 18.17 -15.32 -26.44
N GLU A 165 18.67 -15.71 -25.25
CA GLU A 165 20.00 -16.30 -25.03
C GLU A 165 20.13 -17.79 -25.40
N ASP A 166 19.01 -18.45 -25.70
CA ASP A 166 18.95 -19.91 -25.78
C ASP A 166 19.60 -20.49 -27.06
N ILE A 167 19.75 -19.69 -28.13
CA ILE A 167 20.11 -20.21 -29.47
C ILE A 167 20.97 -19.21 -30.27
N PRO A 168 22.09 -19.63 -30.90
CA PRO A 168 22.71 -18.82 -31.93
C PRO A 168 21.72 -18.59 -33.09
N HIS A 169 21.65 -17.36 -33.61
CA HIS A 169 20.58 -16.93 -34.52
C HIS A 169 20.68 -17.25 -36.04
N PRO A 170 21.63 -18.05 -36.63
CA PRO A 170 21.77 -18.12 -38.10
C PRO A 170 20.71 -19.01 -38.79
N SER A 171 19.51 -19.15 -38.24
CA SER A 171 18.41 -19.94 -38.81
C SER A 171 17.04 -19.24 -38.85
N VAL A 172 16.93 -17.95 -38.53
CA VAL A 172 15.69 -17.19 -38.77
C VAL A 172 15.45 -17.07 -40.28
N ALA A 173 14.59 -17.94 -40.81
CA ALA A 173 14.34 -18.02 -42.24
C ALA A 173 13.53 -16.80 -42.70
N ILE A 174 14.20 -15.93 -43.46
CA ILE A 174 13.68 -14.63 -43.87
C ILE A 174 12.38 -14.76 -44.68
N GLY A 175 11.34 -14.01 -44.27
CA GLY A 175 10.04 -14.01 -44.92
C GLY A 175 9.24 -15.32 -44.77
N THR A 176 9.64 -16.21 -43.86
CA THR A 176 8.84 -17.38 -43.50
C THR A 176 7.76 -17.04 -42.46
N PRO A 177 6.70 -17.86 -42.35
CA PRO A 177 5.79 -17.84 -41.20
C PRO A 177 6.53 -17.97 -39.87
N CYS A 178 5.82 -17.61 -38.80
CA CYS A 178 6.34 -17.55 -37.44
C CYS A 178 6.57 -18.97 -36.90
N GLU A 179 7.84 -19.38 -36.90
CA GLU A 179 8.30 -20.75 -36.64
C GLU A 179 9.69 -20.72 -35.95
N THR A 180 9.86 -19.94 -34.87
CA THR A 180 11.07 -19.97 -34.02
C THR A 180 10.75 -20.07 -32.53
N ASP A 181 11.80 -20.22 -31.73
CA ASP A 181 11.84 -20.53 -30.31
C ASP A 181 12.11 -19.28 -29.43
N MET A 182 12.10 -18.07 -30.01
CA MET A 182 12.46 -16.80 -29.35
C MET A 182 11.25 -15.95 -28.99
N GLY A 183 11.31 -15.30 -27.82
CA GLY A 183 10.21 -14.49 -27.28
C GLY A 183 9.81 -13.32 -28.19
N SER A 184 10.76 -12.58 -28.77
CA SER A 184 10.43 -11.48 -29.67
C SER A 184 9.75 -11.91 -30.98
N ASP A 185 9.96 -13.14 -31.44
CA ASP A 185 9.30 -13.67 -32.64
C ASP A 185 7.82 -13.94 -32.36
N ASP A 186 7.52 -14.67 -31.27
CA ASP A 186 6.15 -14.92 -30.85
C ASP A 186 5.45 -13.61 -30.45
N PHE A 187 6.16 -12.67 -29.82
CA PHE A 187 5.63 -11.32 -29.58
C PHE A 187 5.22 -10.66 -30.89
N VAL A 188 6.10 -10.52 -31.89
CA VAL A 188 5.77 -9.87 -33.17
C VAL A 188 4.56 -10.55 -33.85
N CYS A 189 4.54 -11.88 -33.84
CA CYS A 189 3.59 -12.69 -34.60
C CYS A 189 2.26 -12.96 -33.93
N ALA A 190 2.26 -13.42 -32.69
CA ALA A 190 1.10 -13.90 -31.95
C ALA A 190 0.50 -12.84 -31.01
N TRP A 191 1.26 -11.79 -30.66
CA TRP A 191 0.75 -10.69 -29.83
C TRP A 191 0.70 -9.36 -30.58
N LEU A 192 1.81 -8.81 -31.07
CA LEU A 192 1.89 -7.46 -31.63
C LEU A 192 1.12 -7.31 -32.93
N LEU A 193 1.21 -8.24 -33.88
CA LEU A 193 0.38 -8.17 -35.08
C LEU A 193 -1.11 -8.33 -34.72
N PRO A 194 -1.54 -9.28 -33.88
CA PRO A 194 -2.87 -9.27 -33.26
C PRO A 194 -3.17 -8.05 -32.37
N PHE A 195 -2.18 -7.28 -31.92
CA PHE A 195 -2.29 -5.99 -31.23
C PHE A 195 -2.09 -4.78 -32.18
N ILE A 196 -1.95 -5.02 -33.49
CA ILE A 196 -2.17 -4.07 -34.59
C ILE A 196 -3.38 -4.52 -35.47
N GLN A 197 -3.96 -5.72 -35.20
CA GLN A 197 -5.20 -6.32 -35.75
C GLN A 197 -6.42 -6.46 -34.78
N SER A 198 -6.29 -6.25 -33.43
CA SER A 198 -7.30 -5.81 -32.38
C SER A 198 -7.70 -4.27 -32.12
N SER A 199 -7.01 -3.37 -31.40
CA SER A 199 -7.31 -1.89 -31.22
C SER A 199 -7.79 -1.03 -32.45
N GLY A 200 -6.95 -0.39 -33.31
CA GLY A 200 -7.35 0.33 -34.56
C GLY A 200 -6.57 0.27 -35.93
N GLY A 201 -5.60 -0.61 -36.23
CA GLY A 201 -4.55 -0.34 -37.22
C GLY A 201 -3.77 0.95 -36.98
N PRO A 202 -3.51 1.34 -35.72
CA PRO A 202 -2.69 2.51 -35.43
C PRO A 202 -1.30 2.31 -36.04
N GLU A 203 -0.63 3.41 -36.31
CA GLU A 203 0.77 3.34 -36.72
C GLU A 203 1.61 2.72 -35.58
N PHE A 204 2.44 1.74 -35.87
CA PHE A 204 3.52 1.34 -34.97
C PHE A 204 4.74 2.22 -35.24
N GLN A 205 4.98 3.17 -34.34
CA GLN A 205 6.08 4.13 -34.45
C GLN A 205 7.44 3.45 -34.37
N GLY A 206 7.55 2.40 -33.55
CA GLY A 206 8.73 1.55 -33.39
C GLY A 206 8.94 1.13 -31.93
N ILE A 207 9.91 0.24 -31.73
CA ILE A 207 10.43 -0.15 -30.41
C ILE A 207 11.87 0.36 -30.23
N PHE A 208 12.21 0.85 -29.03
CA PHE A 208 13.60 0.96 -28.58
C PHE A 208 13.98 -0.34 -27.88
N MET A 209 14.91 -1.10 -28.46
CA MET A 209 15.45 -2.30 -27.85
C MET A 209 16.69 -1.92 -27.05
N LEU A 210 16.65 -2.16 -25.74
CA LEU A 210 17.75 -1.92 -24.83
C LEU A 210 18.47 -3.26 -24.64
N GLU A 211 19.75 -3.33 -25.00
CA GLU A 211 20.55 -4.55 -24.87
C GLU A 211 21.99 -4.16 -24.54
N THR A 212 22.44 -4.44 -23.31
CA THR A 212 23.75 -4.03 -22.75
C THR A 212 23.99 -2.53 -22.87
N ILE A 213 23.62 -1.76 -21.84
CA ILE A 213 23.61 -0.29 -21.89
C ILE A 213 24.34 0.40 -20.72
N MET A 214 25.07 -0.34 -19.88
CA MET A 214 25.77 0.20 -18.71
C MET A 214 27.30 0.25 -18.83
N ASN A 215 27.94 -0.52 -19.73
CA ASN A 215 29.39 -0.67 -19.84
C ASN A 215 30.08 0.54 -20.51
N TYR A 216 30.04 1.70 -19.85
CA TYR A 216 30.85 2.87 -20.18
C TYR A 216 32.33 2.65 -19.88
N ASP A 217 33.21 2.99 -20.83
CA ASP A 217 34.66 2.94 -20.63
C ASP A 217 35.39 4.00 -21.48
N PRO A 218 35.76 5.18 -20.93
CA PRO A 218 36.32 6.28 -21.72
C PRO A 218 37.82 6.10 -22.05
N ARG A 219 38.43 4.96 -21.71
CA ARG A 219 39.87 4.73 -21.94
C ARG A 219 40.14 4.46 -23.43
N PRO A 220 41.18 5.05 -24.04
CA PRO A 220 41.54 4.76 -25.43
C PRO A 220 41.83 3.25 -25.68
N GLY A 221 41.35 2.73 -26.81
CA GLY A 221 41.61 1.34 -27.25
C GLY A 221 40.81 0.24 -26.54
N VAL A 222 39.79 0.57 -25.75
CA VAL A 222 38.93 -0.41 -25.08
C VAL A 222 37.77 -0.92 -25.94
N GLN A 223 37.37 -0.15 -26.96
CA GLN A 223 36.43 -0.55 -27.98
C GLN A 223 37.12 -1.39 -29.06
N THR A 224 36.51 -2.50 -29.45
CA THR A 224 36.84 -3.25 -30.67
C THR A 224 35.62 -3.32 -31.58
N VAL A 225 35.77 -3.90 -32.78
CA VAL A 225 34.66 -4.20 -33.69
C VAL A 225 34.90 -5.56 -34.37
N PRO A 226 33.87 -6.33 -34.73
CA PRO A 226 34.06 -7.58 -35.46
C PRO A 226 34.58 -7.31 -36.89
N PRO A 227 35.49 -8.12 -37.44
CA PRO A 227 35.85 -8.04 -38.86
C PRO A 227 34.75 -8.73 -39.69
N PRO A 228 33.74 -7.97 -40.17
CA PRO A 228 33.98 -7.01 -41.26
C PRO A 228 33.49 -5.57 -41.03
N PHE A 229 33.08 -5.19 -39.82
CA PHE A 229 32.43 -3.91 -39.47
C PHE A 229 33.09 -2.67 -40.09
N GLN A 230 34.43 -2.55 -40.05
CA GLN A 230 35.16 -1.41 -40.63
C GLN A 230 34.98 -1.23 -42.15
N PHE A 231 34.59 -2.30 -42.86
CA PHE A 231 34.33 -2.29 -44.31
C PHE A 231 32.85 -2.07 -44.62
N VAL A 232 31.96 -2.53 -43.74
CA VAL A 232 30.49 -2.43 -43.88
C VAL A 232 29.99 -1.04 -43.43
N PHE A 233 30.50 -0.54 -42.31
CA PHE A 233 30.15 0.76 -41.72
C PHE A 233 31.39 1.66 -41.57
N PRO A 234 32.07 2.02 -42.68
CA PRO A 234 33.36 2.71 -42.63
C PRO A 234 33.28 4.10 -41.99
N SER A 235 32.16 4.82 -42.12
CA SER A 235 31.95 6.11 -41.44
C SER A 235 31.95 5.95 -39.92
N VAL A 236 31.11 5.04 -39.41
CA VAL A 236 30.99 4.77 -37.96
C VAL A 236 32.32 4.30 -37.38
N TYR A 237 33.06 3.49 -38.14
CA TYR A 237 34.42 3.10 -37.74
C TYR A 237 35.40 4.28 -37.71
N GLN A 238 35.32 5.25 -38.64
CA GLN A 238 36.12 6.49 -38.53
C GLN A 238 35.70 7.35 -37.33
N ASP A 239 34.41 7.38 -36.98
CA ASP A 239 33.95 8.10 -35.78
C ASP A 239 34.47 7.43 -34.49
N MET A 240 34.46 6.09 -34.41
CA MET A 240 35.12 5.35 -33.32
C MET A 240 36.63 5.61 -33.25
N VAL A 241 37.32 5.70 -34.40
CA VAL A 241 38.73 6.07 -34.47
C VAL A 241 38.97 7.52 -34.00
N ALA A 242 38.07 8.45 -34.31
CA ALA A 242 38.13 9.83 -33.83
C ALA A 242 37.93 9.92 -32.30
N LEU A 243 37.19 8.98 -31.70
CA LEU A 243 37.08 8.76 -30.25
C LEU A 243 38.26 7.97 -29.65
N ASN A 244 39.36 7.76 -30.39
CA ASN A 244 40.52 6.94 -30.01
C ASN A 244 40.16 5.48 -29.63
N MET A 245 39.10 4.93 -30.22
CA MET A 245 38.53 3.62 -29.86
C MET A 245 38.19 3.53 -28.35
N ALA A 246 37.76 4.64 -27.74
CA ALA A 246 37.17 4.64 -26.40
C ALA A 246 35.71 4.17 -26.45
N GLY A 247 35.27 3.47 -25.40
CA GLY A 247 33.88 3.09 -25.16
C GLY A 247 33.06 4.21 -24.52
N SER A 248 33.29 5.47 -24.92
CA SER A 248 32.56 6.64 -24.42
C SER A 248 31.35 7.00 -25.28
N PHE A 249 30.67 5.99 -25.84
CA PHE A 249 29.53 6.19 -26.73
C PHE A 249 28.45 5.14 -26.58
N LEU A 250 27.23 5.49 -26.98
CA LEU A 250 26.12 4.57 -27.21
C LEU A 250 25.96 4.34 -28.72
N LEU A 251 25.76 3.10 -29.15
CA LEU A 251 25.52 2.74 -30.54
C LEU A 251 24.02 2.63 -30.80
N LEU A 252 23.54 3.33 -31.83
CA LEU A 252 22.15 3.32 -32.27
C LEU A 252 22.10 2.64 -33.64
N VAL A 253 21.54 1.43 -33.69
CA VAL A 253 21.49 0.60 -34.89
C VAL A 253 20.07 0.60 -35.46
N HIS A 254 19.93 1.04 -36.71
CA HIS A 254 18.62 1.37 -37.29
C HIS A 254 18.62 1.33 -38.83
N LYS A 255 17.45 1.25 -39.45
CA LYS A 255 17.16 1.41 -40.88
C LYS A 255 16.91 2.89 -41.25
N PRO A 256 16.87 3.27 -42.55
CA PRO A 256 16.67 4.66 -42.97
C PRO A 256 15.29 5.23 -42.59
N ASP A 257 14.25 4.40 -42.50
CA ASP A 257 12.89 4.79 -42.11
C ASP A 257 12.73 5.03 -40.60
N GLU A 258 13.69 4.61 -39.78
CA GLU A 258 13.75 4.83 -38.33
C GLU A 258 14.54 6.10 -37.95
N ALA A 259 15.18 6.77 -38.92
CA ALA A 259 16.07 7.90 -38.68
C ALA A 259 15.42 9.10 -37.98
N ALA A 260 14.09 9.24 -38.03
CA ALA A 260 13.35 10.26 -37.31
C ALA A 260 13.37 10.02 -35.78
N ALA A 261 13.16 8.78 -35.33
CA ALA A 261 13.23 8.40 -33.92
C ALA A 261 14.66 8.55 -33.38
N VAL A 262 15.66 8.12 -34.17
CA VAL A 262 17.08 8.31 -33.84
C VAL A 262 17.46 9.78 -33.75
N SER A 263 16.98 10.64 -34.66
CA SER A 263 17.22 12.08 -34.58
C SER A 263 16.62 12.71 -33.32
N MET A 264 15.45 12.22 -32.88
CA MET A 264 14.81 12.66 -31.64
C MET A 264 15.59 12.21 -30.40
N PHE A 265 16.10 10.98 -30.39
CA PHE A 265 16.98 10.45 -29.34
C PHE A 265 18.30 11.25 -29.25
N GLN A 266 18.91 11.59 -30.38
CA GLN A 266 20.13 12.39 -30.38
C GLN A 266 19.89 13.83 -29.92
N GLN A 267 18.68 14.36 -30.14
CA GLN A 267 18.28 15.65 -29.59
C GLN A 267 18.12 15.57 -28.06
N THR A 268 17.38 14.59 -27.53
CA THR A 268 17.20 14.42 -26.07
C THR A 268 18.53 14.17 -25.37
N TRP A 269 19.39 13.32 -25.92
CA TRP A 269 20.77 13.09 -25.44
C TRP A 269 21.59 14.38 -25.35
N GLY A 270 21.44 15.27 -26.35
CA GLY A 270 22.13 16.56 -26.42
C GLY A 270 21.57 17.65 -25.51
N GLU A 271 20.32 17.53 -25.07
CA GLU A 271 19.64 18.43 -24.12
C GLU A 271 20.10 18.22 -22.66
N ARG A 272 20.81 17.13 -22.37
CA ARG A 272 21.15 16.69 -20.99
C ARG A 272 22.60 17.00 -20.57
N PRO A 273 22.90 17.00 -19.25
CA PRO A 273 24.26 17.14 -18.75
C PRO A 273 25.24 16.22 -19.49
N LYS A 274 26.46 16.70 -19.71
CA LYS A 274 27.45 15.94 -20.51
C LYS A 274 28.09 14.79 -19.75
N ASP A 275 27.68 14.57 -18.51
CA ASP A 275 28.21 13.54 -17.62
C ASP A 275 27.79 12.12 -18.09
N PRO A 276 28.68 11.11 -17.96
CA PRO A 276 30.13 11.27 -17.78
C PRO A 276 30.76 12.01 -18.98
N ALA A 277 31.62 13.00 -18.68
CA ALA A 277 31.87 14.26 -19.41
C ALA A 277 32.13 14.26 -20.95
N ASN A 278 32.24 13.10 -21.59
CA ASN A 278 32.47 12.95 -23.04
C ASN A 278 31.54 11.91 -23.71
N ALA A 279 30.44 11.49 -23.06
CA ALA A 279 29.52 10.51 -23.61
C ALA A 279 28.77 11.01 -24.88
N THR A 280 28.85 10.26 -25.98
CA THR A 280 28.24 10.59 -27.28
C THR A 280 27.39 9.44 -27.85
N THR A 281 26.71 9.66 -28.97
CA THR A 281 25.98 8.63 -29.73
C THR A 281 26.64 8.40 -31.09
N LEU A 282 26.66 7.16 -31.59
CA LEU A 282 27.07 6.81 -32.97
C LEU A 282 25.93 6.06 -33.67
N ASN A 283 25.68 6.36 -34.95
CA ASN A 283 24.56 5.79 -35.71
C ASN A 283 25.04 4.75 -36.74
N VAL A 284 24.56 3.52 -36.63
CA VAL A 284 24.71 2.48 -37.66
C VAL A 284 23.44 2.43 -38.49
N ASN A 285 23.49 3.04 -39.68
CA ASN A 285 22.39 3.00 -40.65
C ASN A 285 22.53 1.76 -41.54
N VAL A 286 21.65 0.79 -41.32
CA VAL A 286 21.54 -0.46 -42.09
C VAL A 286 20.84 -0.13 -43.41
N PRO A 287 21.49 -0.24 -44.59
CA PRO A 287 21.02 0.37 -45.84
C PRO A 287 19.90 -0.43 -46.54
N VAL A 288 18.81 -0.70 -45.83
CA VAL A 288 17.71 -1.58 -46.24
C VAL A 288 16.38 -0.87 -46.01
N THR A 289 15.52 -0.83 -47.03
CA THR A 289 14.18 -0.23 -46.94
C THR A 289 13.12 -1.24 -47.41
N GLY A 290 12.31 -1.77 -46.49
CA GLY A 290 11.24 -2.70 -46.82
C GLY A 290 11.67 -4.17 -46.83
N LYS A 291 11.32 -4.92 -47.89
CA LYS A 291 11.40 -6.39 -47.89
C LYS A 291 12.87 -6.89 -47.81
N PRO A 292 13.18 -7.84 -46.91
CA PRO A 292 14.51 -8.43 -46.76
C PRO A 292 15.15 -9.10 -47.98
N ALA A 293 14.40 -9.29 -49.08
CA ALA A 293 14.94 -9.84 -50.33
C ALA A 293 15.98 -8.93 -51.00
N ASP A 294 16.03 -7.64 -50.63
CA ASP A 294 17.03 -6.67 -51.08
C ASP A 294 18.29 -6.63 -50.19
N ILE A 295 18.33 -7.43 -49.11
CA ILE A 295 19.51 -7.59 -48.26
C ILE A 295 20.41 -8.65 -48.90
N GLU A 296 21.72 -8.42 -49.01
CA GLU A 296 22.67 -9.55 -49.12
C GLU A 296 22.74 -10.22 -47.74
N THR A 297 21.82 -11.16 -47.51
CA THR A 297 21.33 -11.63 -46.20
C THR A 297 22.36 -12.31 -45.30
N THR A 298 23.62 -12.47 -45.72
CA THR A 298 24.68 -13.04 -44.88
C THR A 298 25.51 -11.97 -44.19
N THR A 299 25.88 -10.88 -44.88
CA THR A 299 26.90 -9.94 -44.38
C THR A 299 26.41 -9.03 -43.24
N TYR A 300 25.12 -8.68 -43.23
CA TYR A 300 24.54 -7.81 -42.18
C TYR A 300 23.92 -8.62 -41.04
N TYR A 301 23.27 -9.75 -41.32
CA TYR A 301 22.60 -10.56 -40.30
C TYR A 301 23.56 -11.24 -39.31
N GLU A 302 24.78 -11.61 -39.72
CA GLU A 302 25.78 -12.14 -38.76
C GLU A 302 26.16 -11.11 -37.67
N PHE A 303 25.92 -9.82 -37.92
CA PHE A 303 26.15 -8.73 -36.96
C PHE A 303 24.85 -8.27 -36.26
N LEU A 304 23.75 -8.18 -37.01
CA LEU A 304 22.46 -7.63 -36.55
C LEU A 304 21.51 -8.67 -35.93
N GLY A 305 21.77 -9.95 -36.16
CA GLY A 305 20.87 -11.02 -35.74
C GLY A 305 20.92 -11.38 -34.26
N ARG A 306 21.79 -10.74 -33.46
CA ARG A 306 22.07 -11.03 -32.04
C ARG A 306 21.29 -10.12 -31.09
N SER A 307 20.00 -9.94 -31.41
CA SER A 307 19.17 -8.91 -30.82
C SER A 307 17.72 -9.22 -31.11
N ASP A 308 16.83 -8.94 -30.16
CA ASP A 308 15.39 -9.05 -30.33
C ASP A 308 14.87 -8.14 -31.47
N CYS A 309 15.62 -7.10 -31.87
CA CYS A 309 15.29 -6.29 -33.04
C CYS A 309 15.18 -7.09 -34.35
N VAL A 310 15.85 -8.24 -34.46
CA VAL A 310 15.81 -9.05 -35.69
C VAL A 310 14.38 -9.48 -36.02
N SER A 311 13.59 -9.88 -35.03
CA SER A 311 12.20 -10.34 -35.17
C SER A 311 11.30 -9.26 -35.81
N PHE A 312 11.51 -7.99 -35.42
CA PHE A 312 10.78 -6.84 -35.97
C PHE A 312 11.18 -6.54 -37.42
N TRP A 313 12.46 -6.74 -37.78
CA TRP A 313 12.97 -6.44 -39.12
C TRP A 313 12.67 -7.53 -40.17
N VAL A 314 12.41 -8.79 -39.79
CA VAL A 314 12.31 -9.93 -40.74
C VAL A 314 10.92 -10.51 -40.97
N ARG A 315 9.96 -10.27 -40.08
CA ARG A 315 8.59 -10.81 -40.20
C ARG A 315 7.68 -9.88 -41.00
N GLU A 316 6.70 -10.43 -41.72
CA GLU A 316 5.67 -9.62 -42.39
C GLU A 316 4.46 -9.40 -41.47
N PRO A 317 4.02 -8.14 -41.22
CA PRO A 317 4.56 -6.89 -41.76
C PRO A 317 5.82 -6.40 -41.00
N TYR A 318 6.80 -5.89 -41.74
CA TYR A 318 8.09 -5.45 -41.19
C TYR A 318 7.90 -4.21 -40.29
N PHE A 319 8.29 -4.34 -39.02
CA PHE A 319 8.19 -3.28 -38.04
C PHE A 319 9.48 -2.46 -37.93
N ARG A 320 9.39 -1.40 -37.12
CA ARG A 320 10.49 -0.48 -36.82
C ARG A 320 11.13 -0.85 -35.48
N CYS A 321 12.45 -0.96 -35.42
CA CYS A 321 13.21 -1.28 -34.21
C CYS A 321 14.52 -0.50 -34.19
N VAL A 322 14.78 0.23 -33.12
CA VAL A 322 16.08 0.90 -32.88
C VAL A 322 16.77 0.13 -31.77
N LEU A 323 17.86 -0.56 -32.11
CA LEU A 323 18.73 -1.21 -31.12
C LEU A 323 19.64 -0.16 -30.49
N VAL A 324 19.60 -0.10 -29.15
CA VAL A 324 20.35 0.80 -28.28
C VAL A 324 21.31 -0.04 -27.46
N THR A 325 22.61 0.05 -27.76
CA THR A 325 23.63 -0.85 -27.17
C THR A 325 24.96 -0.15 -26.91
N ASP A 326 25.65 -0.56 -25.86
CA ASP A 326 27.04 -0.22 -25.54
C ASP A 326 28.06 -1.13 -26.24
N THR A 327 27.60 -2.08 -27.08
CA THR A 327 28.39 -3.05 -27.84
C THR A 327 28.97 -4.23 -27.05
N ALA A 328 28.53 -4.45 -25.82
CA ALA A 328 28.67 -5.72 -25.10
C ALA A 328 30.11 -6.30 -25.14
N ASN A 329 30.23 -7.51 -25.69
CA ASN A 329 31.45 -8.30 -25.85
C ASN A 329 32.58 -7.63 -26.67
N TYR A 330 32.36 -6.43 -27.24
CA TYR A 330 33.38 -5.65 -27.95
C TYR A 330 34.00 -4.53 -27.13
N ARG A 331 33.52 -4.26 -25.90
CA ARG A 331 33.98 -3.13 -25.08
C ARG A 331 34.51 -3.51 -23.70
N GLY A 332 35.58 -2.84 -23.29
CA GLY A 332 35.98 -2.75 -21.88
C GLY A 332 36.21 -4.11 -21.22
N THR A 333 35.54 -4.33 -20.08
CA THR A 333 35.51 -5.59 -19.30
C THR A 333 34.61 -6.66 -19.91
N MET A 334 33.52 -6.28 -20.59
CA MET A 334 32.58 -7.22 -21.20
C MET A 334 33.20 -8.07 -22.31
N ARG A 335 34.33 -7.65 -22.90
CA ARG A 335 35.20 -8.52 -23.73
C ARG A 335 35.67 -9.82 -23.05
N GLN A 336 35.58 -9.91 -21.72
CA GLN A 336 35.86 -11.09 -20.91
C GLN A 336 34.66 -11.55 -20.07
N CYS A 337 33.72 -10.65 -19.75
CA CYS A 337 32.60 -10.92 -18.85
C CYS A 337 31.26 -11.23 -19.53
N TYR A 338 31.06 -10.85 -20.80
CA TYR A 338 29.88 -11.25 -21.58
C TYR A 338 29.72 -12.78 -21.54
N HIS A 339 28.51 -13.26 -21.22
CA HIS A 339 28.15 -14.67 -20.98
C HIS A 339 28.96 -15.40 -19.88
N ASN A 340 29.74 -14.69 -19.06
CA ASN A 340 30.65 -15.26 -18.05
C ASN A 340 30.30 -14.80 -16.63
N PRO A 341 30.67 -15.54 -15.57
CA PRO A 341 30.30 -15.22 -14.19
C PRO A 341 30.77 -13.85 -13.65
N CYS A 342 31.58 -13.09 -14.38
CA CYS A 342 32.01 -11.73 -13.99
C CYS A 342 31.12 -10.61 -14.56
N ASP A 343 30.11 -10.91 -15.37
CA ASP A 343 28.98 -10.00 -15.51
C ASP A 343 27.99 -10.22 -14.36
N ASN A 344 28.22 -9.49 -13.28
CA ASN A 344 27.51 -9.59 -12.01
C ASN A 344 27.54 -8.21 -11.31
N VAL A 345 26.97 -8.11 -10.10
CA VAL A 345 26.84 -6.85 -9.35
C VAL A 345 28.17 -6.10 -9.12
N THR A 346 29.32 -6.75 -9.19
CA THR A 346 30.64 -6.08 -9.13
C THR A 346 30.99 -5.27 -10.38
N SER A 347 30.21 -5.40 -11.45
CA SER A 347 30.35 -4.61 -12.68
C SER A 347 29.77 -3.19 -12.54
N ILE A 348 28.93 -2.97 -11.53
CA ILE A 348 28.23 -1.71 -11.20
C ILE A 348 29.23 -0.72 -10.59
N THR A 349 29.30 0.48 -11.16
CA THR A 349 30.09 1.60 -10.62
C THR A 349 29.33 2.90 -10.81
N ASP A 350 29.59 3.93 -10.01
CA ASP A 350 28.85 5.20 -10.08
C ASP A 350 29.02 5.90 -11.44
N GLU A 351 30.18 5.76 -12.09
CA GLU A 351 30.42 6.29 -13.45
C GLU A 351 29.55 5.57 -14.50
N LYS A 352 29.40 4.24 -14.37
CA LYS A 352 28.56 3.41 -15.24
C LYS A 352 27.07 3.62 -14.96
N LEU A 353 26.66 3.74 -13.69
CA LEU A 353 25.29 4.07 -13.31
C LEU A 353 24.91 5.48 -13.78
N THR A 354 25.84 6.44 -13.73
CA THR A 354 25.62 7.79 -14.31
C THR A 354 25.42 7.71 -15.83
N PHE A 355 26.19 6.86 -16.52
CA PHE A 355 25.97 6.60 -17.95
C PHE A 355 24.62 5.91 -18.21
N LEU A 356 24.29 4.86 -17.47
CA LEU A 356 23.02 4.14 -17.56
C LEU A 356 21.83 5.07 -17.30
N ALA A 357 21.89 5.91 -16.28
CA ALA A 357 20.86 6.91 -15.99
C ALA A 357 20.69 7.90 -17.15
N LYS A 358 21.79 8.31 -17.80
CA LYS A 358 21.73 9.16 -19.00
C LYS A 358 21.15 8.44 -20.22
N VAL A 359 21.44 7.15 -20.42
CA VAL A 359 20.79 6.34 -21.45
C VAL A 359 19.29 6.25 -21.17
N THR A 360 18.93 5.88 -19.95
CA THR A 360 17.56 5.73 -19.45
C THR A 360 16.74 7.01 -19.63
N ASP A 361 17.26 8.18 -19.23
CA ASP A 361 16.60 9.46 -19.45
C ASP A 361 16.51 9.82 -20.94
N SER A 362 17.54 9.53 -21.74
CA SER A 362 17.48 9.79 -23.19
C SER A 362 16.41 8.95 -23.89
N VAL A 363 16.21 7.68 -23.48
CA VAL A 363 15.10 6.84 -23.96
C VAL A 363 13.76 7.40 -23.45
N LEU A 364 13.61 7.60 -22.12
CA LEU A 364 12.43 8.17 -21.48
C LEU A 364 11.92 9.42 -22.18
N GLN A 365 12.77 10.44 -22.33
CA GLN A 365 12.40 11.72 -22.92
C GLN A 365 12.01 11.57 -24.41
N THR A 366 12.57 10.59 -25.12
CA THR A 366 12.23 10.29 -26.51
C THR A 366 10.87 9.59 -26.59
N THR A 367 10.62 8.59 -25.74
CA THR A 367 9.33 7.91 -25.65
C THR A 367 8.22 8.85 -25.19
N MET A 368 8.49 9.76 -24.25
CA MET A 368 7.55 10.82 -23.84
C MET A 368 7.20 11.78 -25.00
N LYS A 369 8.20 12.18 -25.81
CA LYS A 369 7.97 13.01 -27.01
C LYS A 369 7.18 12.25 -28.09
N LEU A 370 7.44 10.97 -28.29
CA LEU A 370 6.72 10.11 -29.26
C LEU A 370 5.30 9.75 -28.82
N ALA A 371 5.03 9.64 -27.51
CA ALA A 371 3.70 9.36 -26.96
C ALA A 371 2.84 10.63 -26.75
N GLU A 372 3.41 11.82 -27.00
CA GLU A 372 2.84 13.13 -26.70
C GLU A 372 2.35 13.23 -25.24
N VAL A 373 3.24 12.90 -24.29
CA VAL A 373 3.00 13.07 -22.85
C VAL A 373 2.88 14.56 -22.52
N ASN A 374 1.90 14.93 -21.70
CA ASN A 374 1.75 16.29 -21.18
C ASN A 374 2.62 16.47 -19.92
N PRO A 375 3.69 17.30 -19.95
CA PRO A 375 4.58 17.45 -18.78
C PRO A 375 3.89 18.08 -17.56
N ALA A 376 2.73 18.72 -17.75
CA ALA A 376 1.94 19.31 -16.68
C ALA A 376 0.95 18.33 -16.01
N SER A 377 0.94 17.04 -16.37
CA SER A 377 0.08 16.02 -15.77
C SER A 377 0.86 15.05 -14.87
N TYR A 378 1.80 15.56 -14.08
CA TYR A 378 2.60 14.80 -13.13
C TYR A 378 1.79 14.45 -11.87
N SER A 379 1.93 13.22 -11.38
CA SER A 379 1.39 12.72 -10.11
C SER A 379 2.51 12.24 -9.19
N THR A 380 2.42 12.54 -7.89
CA THR A 380 3.49 12.34 -6.88
C THR A 380 3.68 10.88 -6.40
N GLY A 381 3.39 9.89 -7.26
CA GLY A 381 3.32 8.48 -6.87
C GLY A 381 4.49 7.63 -7.38
N ALA A 382 5.62 7.62 -6.66
CA ALA A 382 6.59 6.51 -6.63
C ALA A 382 7.72 6.78 -5.60
N ALA A 383 7.53 6.36 -4.35
CA ALA A 383 8.53 6.36 -3.29
C ALA A 383 8.77 4.92 -2.78
N THR A 384 10.02 4.59 -2.46
CA THR A 384 10.45 3.29 -1.92
C THR A 384 10.51 3.30 -0.37
N ILE A 385 10.93 2.18 0.22
CA ILE A 385 10.71 1.81 1.62
C ILE A 385 11.58 2.61 2.64
N ASN A 386 10.91 3.35 3.52
CA ASN A 386 11.30 3.82 4.88
C ASN A 386 12.36 4.93 5.05
N ASP A 387 11.91 6.06 5.63
CA ASP A 387 12.71 7.29 5.81
C ASP A 387 13.65 7.34 7.05
N VAL A 388 13.56 6.39 8.01
CA VAL A 388 14.32 6.41 9.29
C VAL A 388 15.72 5.77 9.19
N SER A 389 16.75 6.51 9.62
CA SER A 389 18.17 6.11 9.59
C SER A 389 18.65 5.51 10.92
N VAL A 390 19.00 4.22 10.89
CA VAL A 390 19.65 3.51 12.02
C VAL A 390 20.99 4.16 12.42
N GLU A 391 21.73 4.70 11.45
CA GLU A 391 23.04 5.31 11.72
C GLU A 391 22.91 6.65 12.45
N ASN A 392 21.89 7.45 12.13
CA ASN A 392 21.64 8.73 12.83
C ASN A 392 21.29 8.49 14.31
N LEU A 393 20.54 7.41 14.60
CA LEU A 393 20.23 6.97 15.95
C LEU A 393 21.51 6.56 16.70
N ARG A 394 22.41 5.80 16.05
CA ARG A 394 23.72 5.43 16.59
C ARG A 394 24.58 6.66 16.90
N GLU A 395 24.78 7.55 15.93
CA GLU A 395 25.61 8.76 16.10
C GLU A 395 25.11 9.65 17.25
N SER A 396 23.79 9.78 17.40
CA SER A 396 23.17 10.53 18.51
C SER A 396 23.48 9.93 19.88
N LEU A 397 23.42 8.60 20.01
CA LEU A 397 23.68 7.87 21.24
C LEU A 397 25.17 7.77 21.60
N GLU A 398 26.04 7.57 20.60
CA GLU A 398 27.49 7.51 20.81
C GLU A 398 28.11 8.90 21.03
N GLY A 399 27.45 9.97 20.56
CA GLY A 399 27.86 11.36 20.68
C GLY A 399 27.20 12.13 21.84
N PRO A 400 26.29 13.08 21.55
CA PRO A 400 25.76 14.05 22.53
C PRO A 400 24.97 13.40 23.68
N PHE A 401 24.37 12.23 23.46
CA PHE A 401 23.62 11.51 24.49
C PHE A 401 24.41 10.35 25.12
N GLY A 402 25.68 10.17 24.73
CA GLY A 402 26.63 9.21 25.32
C GLY A 402 27.29 9.67 26.62
N VAL A 403 27.00 10.90 27.07
CA VAL A 403 27.67 11.58 28.19
C VAL A 403 26.67 12.01 29.27
N ASN A 404 27.12 12.05 30.53
CA ASN A 404 26.31 12.55 31.64
C ASN A 404 25.88 14.01 31.42
N ARG A 405 24.61 14.32 31.68
CA ARG A 405 23.97 15.63 31.46
C ARG A 405 23.35 16.20 32.75
N HIS A 406 23.85 15.80 33.92
CA HIS A 406 23.42 16.34 35.22
C HIS A 406 23.93 17.78 35.41
N HIS A 407 23.08 18.68 35.91
CA HIS A 407 23.37 20.11 36.11
C HIS A 407 24.54 20.37 37.06
N LEU A 408 24.67 19.62 38.16
CA LEU A 408 25.80 19.76 39.08
C LEU A 408 27.02 18.89 38.73
N ALA A 409 26.82 17.71 38.15
CA ALA A 409 27.90 16.73 38.00
C ALA A 409 28.65 16.88 36.65
N ASN A 410 27.92 17.28 35.60
CA ASN A 410 28.52 17.62 34.31
C ASN A 410 27.77 18.80 33.64
N PRO A 411 27.82 20.03 34.21
CA PRO A 411 27.22 21.21 33.60
C PRO A 411 27.73 21.48 32.18
N SER A 412 28.96 21.08 31.86
CA SER A 412 29.53 21.12 30.51
C SER A 412 28.86 20.16 29.53
N GLY A 413 28.56 18.92 29.96
CA GLY A 413 27.82 17.94 29.16
C GLY A 413 26.39 18.36 28.93
N LYS A 414 25.69 18.80 29.99
CA LYS A 414 24.33 19.37 29.90
C LYS A 414 24.29 20.54 28.91
N ALA A 415 25.25 21.47 28.99
CA ALA A 415 25.36 22.59 28.06
C ALA A 415 25.70 22.17 26.61
N ALA A 416 26.56 21.17 26.42
CA ALA A 416 26.91 20.68 25.08
C ALA A 416 25.73 19.97 24.40
N ALA A 417 24.99 19.14 25.13
CA ALA A 417 23.76 18.52 24.64
C ALA A 417 22.72 19.58 24.22
N ARG A 418 22.51 20.62 25.04
CA ARG A 418 21.64 21.75 24.68
C ARG A 418 22.07 22.45 23.39
N THR A 419 23.36 22.77 23.25
CA THR A 419 23.89 23.40 22.02
C THR A 419 23.65 22.51 20.81
N HIS A 420 23.93 21.20 20.91
CA HIS A 420 23.68 20.25 19.83
C HIS A 420 22.20 20.21 19.43
N ILE A 421 21.26 20.08 20.38
CA ILE A 421 19.82 20.06 20.08
C ILE A 421 19.38 21.35 19.36
N ILE A 422 19.85 22.52 19.82
CA ILE A 422 19.56 23.82 19.19
C ILE A 422 20.13 23.88 17.75
N GLU A 423 21.38 23.49 17.56
CA GLU A 423 22.05 23.52 16.24
C GLU A 423 21.40 22.53 15.27
N THR A 424 21.06 21.32 15.73
CA THR A 424 20.36 20.30 14.94
C THR A 424 18.96 20.76 14.55
N PHE A 425 18.15 21.29 15.48
CA PHE A 425 16.85 21.86 15.14
C PHE A 425 16.94 23.04 14.16
N GLN A 426 17.94 23.91 14.30
CA GLN A 426 18.19 25.00 13.35
C GLN A 426 18.63 24.48 11.97
N HIS A 427 19.44 23.42 11.92
CA HIS A 427 19.86 22.77 10.68
C HIS A 427 18.67 22.18 9.92
N PHE A 428 17.71 21.61 10.63
CA PHE A 428 16.43 21.11 10.10
C PHE A 428 15.41 22.23 9.77
N GLY A 429 15.77 23.51 9.95
CA GLY A 429 14.90 24.64 9.61
C GLY A 429 13.74 24.90 10.59
N LEU A 430 13.78 24.33 11.80
CA LEU A 430 12.74 24.53 12.82
C LEU A 430 12.78 25.94 13.44
N GLU A 431 11.61 26.45 13.83
CA GLU A 431 11.51 27.61 14.72
C GLU A 431 11.92 27.19 16.14
N VAL A 432 13.16 27.50 16.54
CA VAL A 432 13.70 27.11 17.85
C VAL A 432 13.37 28.14 18.93
N THR A 433 12.66 27.70 19.97
CA THR A 433 12.47 28.44 21.22
C THR A 433 13.26 27.82 22.36
N VAL A 434 13.94 28.65 23.14
CA VAL A 434 14.66 28.26 24.37
C VAL A 434 13.87 28.78 25.57
N GLN A 435 13.14 27.89 26.25
CA GLN A 435 12.32 28.24 27.41
C GLN A 435 13.14 28.07 28.70
N ASN A 436 13.44 29.19 29.37
CA ASN A 436 14.10 29.18 30.67
C ASN A 436 13.03 29.21 31.76
N PHE A 437 13.07 28.26 32.69
CA PHE A 437 12.17 28.20 33.84
C PHE A 437 12.96 28.19 35.14
N ASN A 438 12.33 28.61 36.25
CA ASN A 438 12.99 28.69 37.56
C ASN A 438 11.99 28.28 38.64
N PRO A 439 11.96 26.98 39.03
CA PRO A 439 11.03 26.50 40.03
C PRO A 439 11.41 27.08 41.41
N PRO A 440 10.44 27.31 42.31
CA PRO A 440 10.78 27.56 43.72
C PRO A 440 11.49 26.33 44.30
N PRO A 441 12.36 26.45 45.33
CA PRO A 441 13.00 25.29 45.94
C PRO A 441 11.98 24.40 46.70
N PRO A 442 12.10 23.06 46.64
CA PRO A 442 11.21 22.14 47.34
C PRO A 442 11.13 22.34 48.86
N PRO A 443 9.97 22.10 49.51
CA PRO A 443 9.86 22.10 50.98
C PRO A 443 10.68 20.95 51.59
N GLY A 444 11.90 21.27 52.05
CA GLY A 444 12.82 20.29 52.63
C GLY A 444 14.15 20.14 51.88
N ASP A 445 14.31 20.78 50.74
CA ASP A 445 15.62 20.98 50.10
C ASP A 445 16.52 21.79 51.06
N THR A 446 17.62 21.17 51.48
CA THR A 446 18.67 21.77 52.33
C THR A 446 20.00 21.90 51.60
N ASP A 447 19.98 21.55 50.33
CA ASP A 447 21.07 21.19 49.43
C ASP A 447 21.30 22.35 48.44
N GLY A 448 20.21 23.02 48.07
CA GLY A 448 20.13 24.10 47.09
C GLY A 448 20.04 23.60 45.65
N ASP A 449 19.47 22.41 45.44
CA ASP A 449 19.59 21.67 44.18
C ASP A 449 18.52 22.03 43.13
N ALA A 450 17.52 22.82 43.50
CA ALA A 450 16.56 23.40 42.56
C ALA A 450 17.21 24.45 41.62
N SER A 451 17.75 23.98 40.49
CA SER A 451 18.27 24.82 39.40
C SER A 451 17.17 25.42 38.53
N ALA A 452 17.52 26.53 37.87
CA ALA A 452 16.77 27.01 36.73
C ALA A 452 17.07 26.12 35.50
N GLY A 453 16.06 25.40 35.02
CA GLY A 453 16.16 24.53 33.84
C GLY A 453 15.85 25.24 32.52
N ILE A 454 16.16 24.57 31.42
CA ILE A 454 16.00 25.07 30.05
C ILE A 454 15.40 24.00 29.13
N ASN A 455 14.12 24.14 28.75
CA ASN A 455 13.56 23.33 27.65
C ASN A 455 14.02 23.89 26.30
N ILE A 456 14.19 23.00 25.32
CA ILE A 456 14.46 23.37 23.92
C ILE A 456 13.32 22.86 23.06
N ILE A 457 12.67 23.76 22.33
CA ILE A 457 11.43 23.50 21.61
C ILE A 457 11.66 23.86 20.14
N GLY A 458 11.58 22.88 19.24
CA GLY A 458 11.62 23.08 17.80
C GLY A 458 10.23 22.96 17.20
N VAL A 459 9.79 23.96 16.44
CA VAL A 459 8.47 23.97 15.80
C VAL A 459 8.60 23.96 14.27
N LYS A 460 7.95 23.01 13.61
CA LYS A 460 7.68 23.09 12.16
C LYS A 460 6.23 23.49 11.95
N ARG A 461 5.99 24.66 11.36
CA ARG A 461 4.63 25.14 11.07
C ARG A 461 4.04 24.44 9.86
N GLY A 462 2.80 24.02 9.98
CA GLY A 462 2.01 23.55 8.83
C GLY A 462 1.44 24.68 7.99
N LYS A 463 0.93 24.33 6.80
CA LYS A 463 0.18 25.23 5.92
C LYS A 463 -1.04 25.87 6.61
N LEU A 464 -1.63 25.18 7.60
CA LEU A 464 -2.78 25.66 8.35
C LEU A 464 -2.40 26.51 9.59
N SER A 465 -1.12 26.59 9.96
CA SER A 465 -0.65 27.33 11.15
C SER A 465 -1.19 28.76 11.18
N GLY A 466 -1.92 29.09 12.25
CA GLY A 466 -2.63 30.35 12.40
C GLY A 466 -4.14 30.25 12.18
N SER A 467 -4.64 29.08 11.75
CA SER A 467 -6.06 28.72 11.74
C SER A 467 -6.43 27.88 12.97
N SER A 468 -7.73 27.86 13.31
CA SER A 468 -8.32 26.86 14.19
C SER A 468 -8.33 25.45 13.59
N ASP A 469 -8.14 25.34 12.27
CA ASP A 469 -8.13 24.08 11.52
C ASP A 469 -6.74 23.41 11.50
N ASP A 470 -5.71 24.08 12.04
CA ASP A 470 -4.41 23.46 12.28
C ASP A 470 -4.54 22.36 13.35
N LYS A 471 -3.60 21.42 13.33
CA LYS A 471 -3.47 20.34 14.31
C LYS A 471 -2.05 20.36 14.84
N ILE A 472 -1.90 20.17 16.14
CA ILE A 472 -0.60 20.12 16.78
C ILE A 472 -0.34 18.71 17.29
N VAL A 473 0.71 18.10 16.75
CA VAL A 473 1.31 16.87 17.29
C VAL A 473 2.67 17.19 17.89
N ALA A 474 3.04 16.45 18.93
CA ALA A 474 4.35 16.61 19.57
C ALA A 474 5.06 15.27 19.82
N VAL A 475 6.39 15.33 19.82
CA VAL A 475 7.26 14.27 20.33
C VAL A 475 8.21 14.89 21.35
N GLY A 476 8.36 14.23 22.50
CA GLY A 476 9.18 14.74 23.59
C GLY A 476 10.01 13.66 24.27
N ALA A 477 11.16 14.08 24.79
CA ALA A 477 12.05 13.31 25.64
C ALA A 477 12.79 14.29 26.56
N HIS A 478 13.25 13.83 27.73
CA HIS A 478 14.11 14.64 28.59
C HIS A 478 15.58 14.39 28.25
N TYR A 479 16.42 15.42 28.36
CA TYR A 479 17.85 15.35 28.02
C TYR A 479 18.77 15.47 29.24
N ASP A 480 18.24 15.65 30.44
CA ASP A 480 19.02 15.55 31.68
C ASP A 480 19.30 14.08 32.05
N THR A 481 20.00 13.88 33.18
CA THR A 481 20.40 12.57 33.75
C THR A 481 20.72 12.77 35.23
N VAL A 482 20.54 11.77 36.09
CA VAL A 482 21.14 11.76 37.44
C VAL A 482 22.67 11.96 37.43
N ALA A 483 23.23 12.39 38.57
CA ALA A 483 24.66 12.65 38.76
C ALA A 483 25.63 11.50 38.43
N THR A 484 25.17 10.25 38.39
CA THR A 484 25.97 9.03 38.26
C THR A 484 25.86 8.31 36.93
N SER A 485 24.88 8.65 36.08
CA SER A 485 24.59 7.92 34.83
C SER A 485 24.98 8.74 33.60
N PRO A 486 25.69 8.17 32.61
CA PRO A 486 25.77 8.76 31.28
C PRO A 486 24.42 8.84 30.55
N GLY A 487 23.46 7.98 30.88
CA GLY A 487 22.07 8.11 30.46
C GLY A 487 21.87 7.87 28.96
N VAL A 488 22.36 6.74 28.45
CA VAL A 488 22.26 6.40 27.01
C VAL A 488 20.89 5.81 26.71
N ASP A 489 20.41 4.91 27.54
CA ASP A 489 19.02 4.46 27.50
C ASP A 489 18.11 5.47 28.21
N ASP A 490 18.56 6.01 29.35
CA ASP A 490 17.82 6.93 30.22
C ASP A 490 18.40 8.37 30.26
N ASN A 491 18.01 9.28 29.37
CA ASN A 491 17.04 9.14 28.28
C ASN A 491 17.62 9.54 26.92
N GLY A 492 18.84 9.09 26.65
CA GLY A 492 19.47 9.27 25.34
C GLY A 492 18.69 8.59 24.20
N SER A 493 18.01 7.48 24.49
CA SER A 493 17.20 6.71 23.53
C SER A 493 16.00 7.53 23.00
N GLY A 494 15.23 8.15 23.90
CA GLY A 494 14.14 9.05 23.53
C GLY A 494 14.64 10.30 22.79
N MET A 495 15.77 10.86 23.22
CA MET A 495 16.37 12.02 22.55
C MET A 495 16.88 11.73 21.13
N ALA A 496 17.52 10.58 20.91
CA ALA A 496 17.97 10.14 19.58
C ALA A 496 16.78 9.92 18.64
N ALA A 497 15.74 9.22 19.10
CA ALA A 497 14.51 9.01 18.34
C ALA A 497 13.82 10.35 17.98
N MET A 498 13.67 11.27 18.94
CA MET A 498 13.05 12.58 18.71
C MET A 498 13.80 13.41 17.64
N LEU A 499 15.14 13.42 17.67
CA LEU A 499 15.92 14.13 16.64
C LEU A 499 15.77 13.50 15.25
N GLU A 500 15.72 12.17 15.16
CA GLU A 500 15.57 11.49 13.87
C GLU A 500 14.15 11.66 13.28
N ILE A 501 13.12 11.60 14.12
CA ILE A 501 11.74 11.95 13.73
C ILE A 501 11.70 13.41 13.24
N ALA A 502 12.37 14.33 13.95
CA ALA A 502 12.45 15.73 13.53
C ALA A 502 13.16 15.89 12.17
N ARG A 503 14.22 15.14 11.88
CA ARG A 503 14.90 15.12 10.58
C ARG A 503 13.96 14.69 9.46
N VAL A 504 13.25 13.57 9.64
CA VAL A 504 12.35 13.02 8.61
C VAL A 504 11.15 13.93 8.38
N MET A 505 10.46 14.32 9.47
CA MET A 505 9.31 15.23 9.36
C MET A 505 9.70 16.59 8.76
N THR A 506 10.95 17.04 8.92
CA THR A 506 11.41 18.30 8.32
C THR A 506 11.70 18.21 6.82
N SER A 507 12.16 17.05 6.30
CA SER A 507 12.44 16.87 4.87
C SER A 507 11.22 16.92 3.92
N TYR A 508 9.98 16.79 4.41
CA TYR A 508 8.80 17.01 3.58
C TYR A 508 8.55 18.50 3.35
N ASP A 509 8.66 19.00 2.12
CA ASP A 509 8.47 20.43 1.79
C ASP A 509 7.07 20.98 2.16
N GLU A 510 6.07 20.11 2.27
CA GLU A 510 4.67 20.50 2.52
C GLU A 510 4.01 19.62 3.58
N GLN A 511 3.66 20.20 4.74
CA GLN A 511 2.78 19.56 5.74
C GLN A 511 1.62 20.50 6.10
N ASN A 512 0.43 19.96 6.36
CA ASN A 512 -0.74 20.77 6.71
C ASN A 512 -0.76 21.20 8.18
N PHE A 513 -0.25 20.34 9.07
CA PHE A 513 -0.28 20.44 10.52
C PHE A 513 1.02 21.02 11.12
N THR A 514 1.00 21.44 12.37
CA THR A 514 2.18 21.92 13.11
C THR A 514 2.82 20.80 13.94
N SER A 515 4.12 20.54 13.75
CA SER A 515 4.92 19.59 14.53
C SER A 515 5.70 20.30 15.62
N ILE A 516 5.75 19.73 16.83
CA ILE A 516 6.54 20.27 17.96
C ILE A 516 7.46 19.19 18.53
N PHE A 517 8.75 19.48 18.59
CA PHE A 517 9.77 18.62 19.18
C PHE A 517 10.28 19.27 20.46
N VAL A 518 10.25 18.56 21.58
CA VAL A 518 10.58 19.15 22.90
C VAL A 518 11.60 18.31 23.65
N ALA A 519 12.76 18.91 23.88
CA ALA A 519 13.75 18.40 24.82
C ALA A 519 13.47 19.01 26.20
N PHE A 520 12.97 18.20 27.13
CA PHE A 520 12.65 18.60 28.51
C PHE A 520 13.89 18.58 29.41
N ASP A 521 13.89 19.45 30.42
CA ASP A 521 14.96 19.59 31.40
C ASP A 521 14.45 19.36 32.83
N GLU A 522 15.34 18.92 33.72
CA GLU A 522 15.09 18.67 35.14
C GLU A 522 13.95 17.65 35.41
N GLU A 523 13.82 16.60 34.60
CA GLU A 523 12.96 15.44 34.91
C GLU A 523 13.49 14.76 36.19
N GLU A 524 14.79 14.50 36.20
CA GLU A 524 15.49 13.64 37.18
C GLU A 524 15.60 14.25 38.59
N VAL A 525 15.08 15.48 38.77
CA VAL A 525 15.06 16.16 40.06
C VAL A 525 13.99 15.53 40.97
N ALA A 526 14.46 14.80 41.98
CA ALA A 526 13.61 14.03 42.89
C ALA A 526 12.65 14.90 43.72
N ILE A 527 11.34 14.67 43.59
CA ILE A 527 10.29 15.35 44.36
C ILE A 527 9.61 14.33 45.29
N PRO A 528 9.52 14.57 46.62
CA PRO A 528 8.77 13.70 47.50
C PRO A 528 7.28 13.69 47.12
N ALA A 529 6.68 12.51 46.93
CA ALA A 529 5.28 12.36 46.51
C ALA A 529 4.26 13.14 47.38
N SER A 530 4.57 13.36 48.67
CA SER A 530 3.77 14.17 49.59
C SER A 530 3.73 15.68 49.29
N VAL A 531 4.57 16.19 48.37
CA VAL A 531 4.64 17.61 47.97
C VAL A 531 3.82 17.88 46.70
N ALA A 532 3.70 16.88 45.81
CA ALA A 532 2.99 17.01 44.55
C ALA A 532 1.46 17.05 44.72
N ILE A 533 0.92 16.34 45.71
CA ILE A 533 -0.52 16.25 45.95
C ILE A 533 -1.06 17.59 46.51
N GLY A 534 -1.85 18.30 45.71
CA GLY A 534 -2.64 19.46 46.16
C GLY A 534 -1.91 20.80 46.31
N THR A 535 -0.70 20.99 45.77
CA THR A 535 -0.07 22.33 45.70
C THR A 535 -0.51 23.09 44.43
N PRO A 536 -1.09 24.32 44.53
CA PRO A 536 -1.55 25.06 43.34
C PRO A 536 -0.43 25.53 42.38
N CYS A 537 0.84 25.41 42.79
CA CYS A 537 2.01 25.78 42.02
C CYS A 537 3.19 24.83 42.35
N GLY A 538 3.71 24.12 41.34
CA GLY A 538 5.06 23.52 41.37
C GLY A 538 5.14 22.01 41.58
N THR A 539 5.07 21.25 40.49
CA THR A 539 6.10 20.22 40.26
C THR A 539 7.24 20.90 39.50
N TYR A 540 8.46 20.38 39.67
CA TYR A 540 9.69 21.18 39.57
C TYR A 540 10.43 20.97 38.23
N ARG A 541 9.72 20.41 37.25
CA ARG A 541 10.25 19.85 35.99
C ARG A 541 9.96 20.73 34.77
N GLY A 542 10.69 20.51 33.69
CA GLY A 542 10.54 21.22 32.43
C GLY A 542 9.17 21.05 31.77
N ALA A 543 8.57 19.85 31.83
CA ALA A 543 7.25 19.60 31.24
C ALA A 543 6.13 20.44 31.87
N ASP A 544 6.19 20.75 33.16
CA ASP A 544 5.21 21.61 33.83
C ASP A 544 5.23 23.05 33.32
N ASP A 545 6.43 23.63 33.18
CA ASP A 545 6.56 24.99 32.65
C ASP A 545 6.25 25.03 31.15
N PHE A 546 6.60 23.97 30.40
CA PHE A 546 6.19 23.82 29.00
C PHE A 546 4.66 23.87 28.85
N VAL A 547 3.93 22.98 29.52
CA VAL A 547 2.46 22.91 29.44
C VAL A 547 1.81 24.24 29.82
N ARG A 548 2.24 24.85 30.94
CA ARG A 548 1.64 26.07 31.49
C ARG A 548 2.04 27.36 30.77
N ALA A 549 3.32 27.54 30.50
CA ALA A 549 3.91 28.83 30.12
C ALA A 549 4.31 28.91 28.65
N TRP A 550 4.36 27.80 27.92
CA TRP A 550 4.67 27.77 26.49
C TRP A 550 3.53 27.18 25.65
N LEU A 551 3.11 25.94 25.87
CA LEU A 551 2.15 25.21 25.01
C LEU A 551 0.78 25.88 24.98
N LEU A 552 0.19 26.15 26.15
CA LEU A 552 -1.11 26.80 26.22
C LEU A 552 -1.12 28.20 25.57
N PRO A 553 -0.14 29.10 25.85
CA PRO A 553 0.01 30.34 25.10
C PRO A 553 0.24 30.16 23.59
N PHE A 554 1.03 29.16 23.18
CA PHE A 554 1.31 28.86 21.79
C PHE A 554 0.03 28.50 21.02
N ILE A 555 -0.77 27.57 21.55
CA ILE A 555 -2.08 27.18 21.00
C ILE A 555 -3.00 28.41 20.89
N GLN A 556 -3.14 29.17 21.97
CA GLN A 556 -3.99 30.37 22.00
C GLN A 556 -3.54 31.43 20.97
N SER A 557 -2.23 31.61 20.78
CA SER A 557 -1.68 32.55 19.81
C SER A 557 -1.77 32.09 18.35
N SER A 558 -1.89 30.78 18.12
CA SER A 558 -1.91 30.15 16.80
C SER A 558 -3.32 29.96 16.22
N GLY A 559 -4.34 30.60 16.80
CA GLY A 559 -5.74 30.50 16.35
C GLY A 559 -6.62 29.54 17.16
N GLY A 560 -6.07 28.91 18.20
CA GLY A 560 -6.76 27.88 19.00
C GLY A 560 -6.92 26.51 18.33
N PRO A 561 -5.93 25.96 17.59
CA PRO A 561 -5.99 24.62 17.00
C PRO A 561 -6.06 23.49 18.03
N GLU A 562 -6.45 22.29 17.60
CA GLU A 562 -6.48 21.11 18.46
C GLU A 562 -5.06 20.54 18.67
N PHE A 563 -4.73 20.27 19.94
CA PHE A 563 -3.55 19.51 20.32
C PHE A 563 -3.90 18.01 20.33
N GLN A 564 -3.40 17.27 19.34
CA GLN A 564 -3.73 15.85 19.17
C GLN A 564 -3.06 14.98 20.24
N GLY A 565 -1.86 15.35 20.68
CA GLY A 565 -1.16 14.71 21.79
C GLY A 565 0.36 14.85 21.70
N ILE A 566 1.05 14.34 22.72
CA ILE A 566 2.50 14.13 22.72
C ILE A 566 2.84 12.65 22.90
N PHE A 567 3.79 12.14 22.12
CA PHE A 567 4.50 10.90 22.47
C PHE A 567 5.66 11.26 23.40
N MET A 568 5.62 10.75 24.63
CA MET A 568 6.71 10.88 25.60
C MET A 568 7.58 9.63 25.54
N LEU A 569 8.81 9.80 25.08
CA LEU A 569 9.78 8.72 24.89
C LEU A 569 10.71 8.68 26.10
N GLU A 570 10.65 7.64 26.94
CA GLU A 570 11.57 7.49 28.08
C GLU A 570 12.01 6.03 28.24
N THR A 571 13.31 5.76 28.08
CA THR A 571 13.91 4.42 28.00
C THR A 571 13.23 3.56 26.94
N ILE A 572 13.72 3.56 25.70
CA ILE A 572 13.06 2.90 24.56
C ILE A 572 14.02 2.03 23.73
N MET A 573 15.18 1.65 24.27
CA MET A 573 16.20 0.86 23.55
C MET A 573 16.48 -0.51 24.19
N ASN A 574 16.12 -0.74 25.45
CA ASN A 574 16.48 -1.95 26.19
C ASN A 574 15.61 -3.18 25.85
N TYR A 575 15.66 -3.62 24.60
CA TYR A 575 15.16 -4.93 24.18
C TYR A 575 16.02 -6.08 24.74
N ASP A 576 15.37 -7.12 25.26
CA ASP A 576 16.01 -8.33 25.80
C ASP A 576 15.03 -9.53 25.72
N PRO A 577 15.12 -10.40 24.70
CA PRO A 577 14.13 -11.47 24.47
C PRO A 577 14.32 -12.70 25.37
N GLN A 578 15.27 -12.68 26.33
CA GLN A 578 15.48 -13.82 27.23
C GLN A 578 14.35 -13.92 28.27
N PRO A 579 13.91 -15.12 28.68
CA PRO A 579 12.89 -15.28 29.71
C PRO A 579 13.36 -14.79 31.09
N ASP A 580 12.42 -14.43 31.95
CA ASP A 580 12.65 -13.93 33.34
C ASP A 580 13.51 -12.65 33.46
N VAL A 581 13.71 -11.91 32.36
CA VAL A 581 14.44 -10.62 32.38
C VAL A 581 13.56 -9.43 32.73
N GLN A 582 12.25 -9.52 32.47
CA GLN A 582 11.25 -8.54 32.87
C GLN A 582 10.84 -8.76 34.33
N THR A 583 10.58 -7.66 35.03
CA THR A 583 9.91 -7.62 36.34
C THR A 583 8.85 -6.52 36.34
N PHE A 584 8.07 -6.39 37.40
CA PHE A 584 7.15 -5.26 37.57
C PHE A 584 7.19 -4.80 39.04
N PRO A 585 6.92 -3.51 39.33
CA PRO A 585 6.95 -3.00 40.69
C PRO A 585 5.91 -3.66 41.60
N PRO A 586 6.13 -3.65 42.93
CA PRO A 586 5.14 -4.16 43.90
C PRO A 586 3.76 -3.53 43.70
N GLY A 587 2.72 -4.35 43.65
CA GLY A 587 1.35 -3.89 43.41
C GLY A 587 0.96 -3.72 41.93
N PHE A 588 1.90 -3.77 40.97
CA PHE A 588 1.58 -3.62 39.54
C PHE A 588 0.58 -4.68 39.05
N SER A 589 0.71 -5.94 39.47
CA SER A 589 -0.24 -7.01 39.12
C SER A 589 -1.64 -6.84 39.72
N PHE A 590 -1.81 -5.94 40.70
CA PHE A 590 -3.11 -5.55 41.24
C PHE A 590 -3.65 -4.28 40.55
N ALA A 591 -2.78 -3.32 40.25
CA ALA A 591 -3.13 -2.08 39.57
C ALA A 591 -3.46 -2.28 38.08
N PHE A 592 -2.69 -3.13 37.39
CA PHE A 592 -2.71 -3.38 35.95
C PHE A 592 -2.61 -4.89 35.65
N PRO A 593 -3.64 -5.69 36.02
CA PRO A 593 -3.58 -7.15 35.91
C PRO A 593 -3.45 -7.66 34.46
N GLY A 594 -3.98 -6.93 33.47
CA GLY A 594 -3.84 -7.28 32.04
C GLY A 594 -2.39 -7.22 31.57
N ALA A 595 -1.76 -6.04 31.63
CA ALA A 595 -0.34 -5.87 31.28
C ALA A 595 0.62 -6.84 32.00
N PHE A 596 0.30 -7.22 33.25
CA PHE A 596 1.05 -8.26 33.96
C PHE A 596 0.84 -9.67 33.39
N GLN A 597 -0.36 -10.01 32.93
CA GLN A 597 -0.66 -11.27 32.25
C GLN A 597 0.00 -11.33 30.87
N ASP A 598 0.01 -10.22 30.13
CA ASP A 598 0.67 -10.13 28.81
C ASP A 598 2.19 -10.35 28.95
N GLY A 599 2.82 -9.69 29.92
CA GLY A 599 4.23 -9.93 30.26
C GLY A 599 4.50 -11.37 30.73
N ALA A 600 3.55 -12.00 31.42
CA ALA A 600 3.64 -13.41 31.81
C ALA A 600 3.51 -14.36 30.61
N ALA A 601 2.69 -14.03 29.61
CA ALA A 601 2.55 -14.81 28.37
C ALA A 601 3.84 -14.83 27.55
N LEU A 602 4.62 -13.74 27.61
CA LEU A 602 5.98 -13.65 27.05
C LEU A 602 7.06 -14.35 27.91
N ASN A 603 6.69 -15.18 28.89
CA ASN A 603 7.62 -15.77 29.89
C ASN A 603 8.48 -14.72 30.62
N MET A 604 7.93 -13.53 30.86
CA MET A 604 8.67 -12.38 31.40
C MET A 604 9.92 -12.02 30.56
N ALA A 605 9.86 -12.23 29.24
CA ALA A 605 10.84 -11.66 28.32
C ALA A 605 10.64 -10.15 28.14
N GLY A 606 11.72 -9.43 27.86
CA GLY A 606 11.73 -8.02 27.51
C GLY A 606 11.55 -7.75 26.01
N SER A 607 10.92 -8.67 25.27
CA SER A 607 10.60 -8.54 23.84
C SER A 607 9.32 -7.73 23.58
N PHE A 608 9.16 -6.60 24.28
CA PHE A 608 8.00 -5.72 24.11
C PHE A 608 8.29 -4.25 24.39
N LEU A 609 7.43 -3.36 23.90
CA LEU A 609 7.35 -1.96 24.29
C LEU A 609 6.08 -1.73 25.14
N LEU A 610 6.20 -1.01 26.25
CA LEU A 610 5.08 -0.65 27.13
C LEU A 610 4.48 0.68 26.69
N LEU A 611 3.17 0.71 26.49
CA LEU A 611 2.41 1.91 26.12
C LEU A 611 1.47 2.26 27.28
N ILE A 612 1.76 3.34 28.00
CA ILE A 612 1.01 3.79 29.17
C ILE A 612 0.14 4.99 28.77
N HIS A 613 -1.17 4.87 28.95
CA HIS A 613 -2.14 5.85 28.44
C HIS A 613 -3.49 5.82 29.20
N LYS A 614 -4.25 6.90 29.07
CA LYS A 614 -5.67 7.00 29.48
C LYS A 614 -6.62 6.47 28.39
N PRO A 615 -7.93 6.31 28.68
CA PRO A 615 -8.89 5.83 27.70
C PRO A 615 -9.12 6.82 26.54
N ASP A 616 -8.95 8.12 26.76
CA ASP A 616 -9.06 9.17 25.73
C ASP A 616 -7.81 9.29 24.83
N GLU A 617 -6.75 8.54 25.15
CA GLU A 617 -5.50 8.43 24.37
C GLU A 617 -5.39 7.12 23.59
N ALA A 618 -6.34 6.19 23.79
CA ALA A 618 -6.31 4.89 23.13
C ALA A 618 -6.20 5.02 21.60
N ALA A 619 -6.83 6.05 21.00
CA ALA A 619 -6.72 6.44 19.60
C ALA A 619 -5.27 6.44 19.07
N ALA A 620 -4.37 7.12 19.78
CA ALA A 620 -2.95 7.19 19.43
C ALA A 620 -2.23 5.85 19.63
N VAL A 621 -2.69 5.04 20.60
CA VAL A 621 -2.06 3.77 20.94
C VAL A 621 -2.32 2.69 19.89
N SER A 622 -3.54 2.47 19.42
CA SER A 622 -3.72 1.43 18.36
C SER A 622 -3.23 1.89 16.99
N MET A 623 -3.13 3.20 16.70
CA MET A 623 -2.34 3.67 15.53
C MET A 623 -0.84 3.37 15.69
N PHE A 624 -0.30 3.43 16.92
CA PHE A 624 1.05 2.95 17.20
C PHE A 624 1.16 1.43 17.04
N GLN A 625 0.16 0.65 17.47
CA GLN A 625 0.19 -0.80 17.35
C GLN A 625 0.06 -1.26 15.88
N GLU A 626 -0.72 -0.57 15.06
CA GLU A 626 -0.79 -0.76 13.60
C GLU A 626 0.58 -0.55 12.95
N THR A 627 1.19 0.62 13.15
CA THR A 627 2.52 0.96 12.58
C THR A 627 3.66 0.10 13.16
N TRP A 628 3.45 -0.51 14.32
CA TRP A 628 4.35 -1.53 14.90
C TRP A 628 4.17 -2.91 14.24
N GLY A 629 2.94 -3.27 13.89
CA GLY A 629 2.55 -4.51 13.22
C GLY A 629 2.95 -4.55 11.73
N GLU A 630 2.87 -3.41 11.04
CA GLU A 630 3.44 -3.22 9.69
C GLU A 630 4.93 -3.64 9.63
N ARG A 631 5.64 -3.49 10.76
CA ARG A 631 7.05 -3.87 10.97
C ARG A 631 7.24 -5.24 11.65
N ALA A 632 6.26 -6.14 11.60
CA ALA A 632 6.37 -7.50 12.16
C ALA A 632 7.39 -8.41 11.44
N LYS A 633 7.90 -8.00 10.27
CA LYS A 633 8.94 -8.72 9.50
C LYS A 633 10.37 -8.21 9.76
N ASP A 634 10.54 -7.16 10.57
CA ASP A 634 11.86 -6.69 10.98
C ASP A 634 12.59 -7.77 11.79
N PRO A 635 13.93 -7.84 11.78
CA PRO A 635 14.68 -8.92 12.43
C PRO A 635 14.66 -8.89 13.97
N VAL A 636 13.82 -8.03 14.57
CA VAL A 636 13.55 -7.94 16.01
C VAL A 636 12.10 -8.32 16.27
N ASP A 637 11.91 -9.55 16.77
CA ASP A 637 10.62 -10.09 17.19
C ASP A 637 10.20 -9.47 18.53
N ALA A 638 9.44 -8.38 18.46
CA ALA A 638 8.95 -7.65 19.61
C ALA A 638 7.50 -7.19 19.44
N THR A 639 6.75 -7.22 20.53
CA THR A 639 5.33 -6.83 20.59
C THR A 639 5.11 -5.54 21.39
N THR A 640 3.87 -5.16 21.68
CA THR A 640 3.48 -4.06 22.57
C THR A 640 2.64 -4.56 23.74
N ILE A 641 2.67 -3.85 24.88
CA ILE A 641 1.83 -4.13 26.05
C ILE A 641 1.19 -2.82 26.54
N ASN A 642 -0.14 -2.81 26.66
CA ASN A 642 -0.90 -1.60 27.00
C ASN A 642 -1.20 -1.50 28.51
N VAL A 643 -0.85 -0.36 29.11
CA VAL A 643 -1.18 0.00 30.50
C VAL A 643 -2.26 1.07 30.49
N ASN A 644 -3.50 0.61 30.56
CA ASN A 644 -4.68 1.45 30.65
C ASN A 644 -4.81 2.07 32.05
N ILE A 645 -4.64 3.39 32.15
CA ILE A 645 -4.96 4.18 33.35
C ILE A 645 -6.48 4.29 33.45
N PRO A 646 -7.16 3.76 34.50
CA PRO A 646 -8.62 3.68 34.53
C PRO A 646 -9.31 4.98 34.98
N VAL A 647 -8.82 6.13 34.48
CA VAL A 647 -9.29 7.47 34.81
C VAL A 647 -9.56 8.25 33.52
N ALA A 648 -10.83 8.48 33.20
CA ALA A 648 -11.27 9.21 32.01
C ALA A 648 -11.46 10.73 32.27
N GLY A 649 -10.70 11.33 33.20
CA GLY A 649 -11.02 12.66 33.71
C GLY A 649 -10.00 13.28 34.69
N LYS A 650 -10.53 13.89 35.76
CA LYS A 650 -9.86 14.93 36.54
C LYS A 650 -8.63 14.46 37.35
N PRO A 651 -7.62 15.33 37.56
CA PRO A 651 -6.36 15.01 38.24
C PRO A 651 -6.51 14.46 39.65
N GLY A 652 -7.56 14.87 40.37
CA GLY A 652 -7.82 14.39 41.73
C GLY A 652 -7.99 12.87 41.82
N ASP A 653 -8.40 12.20 40.73
CA ASP A 653 -8.55 10.75 40.68
C ASP A 653 -7.19 10.04 40.43
N ILE A 654 -6.18 10.72 39.86
CA ILE A 654 -4.80 10.21 39.72
C ILE A 654 -4.00 10.54 40.99
N GLU A 655 -4.08 11.77 41.51
CA GLU A 655 -3.35 12.24 42.70
C GLU A 655 -3.75 11.53 44.01
N THR A 656 -4.93 10.89 44.08
CA THR A 656 -5.42 10.21 45.30
C THR A 656 -5.44 8.68 45.23
N THR A 657 -4.97 8.09 44.13
CA THR A 657 -5.00 6.63 43.91
C THR A 657 -3.60 6.02 43.91
N THR A 658 -3.55 4.68 43.99
CA THR A 658 -2.32 3.89 43.89
C THR A 658 -1.60 4.01 42.55
N TYR A 659 -2.20 4.67 41.54
CA TYR A 659 -1.59 4.85 40.23
C TYR A 659 -0.46 5.89 40.24
N TYR A 660 -0.53 6.89 41.11
CA TYR A 660 0.48 7.96 41.19
C TYR A 660 1.92 7.43 41.38
N GLU A 661 2.09 6.37 42.19
CA GLU A 661 3.40 5.76 42.46
C GLU A 661 4.05 5.10 41.22
N PHE A 662 3.25 4.75 40.20
CA PHE A 662 3.74 4.19 38.94
C PHE A 662 3.88 5.24 37.82
N LEU A 663 3.03 6.27 37.84
CA LEU A 663 2.94 7.28 36.78
C LEU A 663 3.79 8.53 37.04
N GLY A 664 4.11 8.83 38.30
CA GLY A 664 4.84 10.04 38.69
C GLY A 664 6.35 10.05 38.39
N ARG A 665 6.81 9.17 37.49
CA ARG A 665 8.21 8.99 37.06
C ARG A 665 8.48 9.45 35.62
N SER A 666 7.54 10.19 35.04
CA SER A 666 7.52 10.57 33.63
C SER A 666 7.06 12.01 33.46
N ASP A 667 7.58 12.71 32.46
CA ASP A 667 7.13 14.05 32.05
C ASP A 667 5.67 14.03 31.55
N CYS A 668 5.17 12.86 31.14
CA CYS A 668 3.79 12.66 30.70
C CYS A 668 2.76 13.00 31.80
N LEU A 669 3.14 12.88 33.08
CA LEU A 669 2.31 13.29 34.22
C LEU A 669 1.85 14.75 34.09
N ALA A 670 2.72 15.67 33.64
CA ALA A 670 2.40 17.09 33.53
C ALA A 670 1.23 17.37 32.57
N PHE A 671 1.11 16.56 31.50
CA PHE A 671 0.03 16.66 30.52
C PHE A 671 -1.28 16.11 31.09
N TRP A 672 -1.22 15.02 31.85
CA TRP A 672 -2.39 14.39 32.46
C TRP A 672 -3.00 15.18 33.63
N VAL A 673 -2.19 15.85 34.47
CA VAL A 673 -2.69 16.44 35.74
C VAL A 673 -2.86 17.97 35.76
N ARG A 674 -2.30 18.70 34.79
CA ARG A 674 -2.37 20.18 34.78
C ARG A 674 -3.55 20.68 33.95
N GLU A 675 -4.27 21.70 34.43
CA GLU A 675 -5.34 22.34 33.66
C GLU A 675 -4.78 23.38 32.67
N PRO A 676 -5.20 23.38 31.39
CA PRO A 676 -6.07 22.37 30.74
C PRO A 676 -5.30 21.08 30.46
N TYR A 677 -5.96 19.93 30.65
CA TYR A 677 -5.34 18.62 30.46
C TYR A 677 -5.10 18.35 28.97
N PHE A 678 -3.98 17.71 28.66
CA PHE A 678 -3.58 17.36 27.31
C PHE A 678 -3.38 15.85 27.16
N ARG A 679 -3.51 15.35 25.93
CA ARG A 679 -3.25 13.94 25.61
C ARG A 679 -1.75 13.66 25.63
N CYS A 680 -1.31 12.60 26.29
CA CYS A 680 0.06 12.14 26.28
C CYS A 680 0.13 10.60 26.33
N VAL A 681 0.89 9.99 25.41
CA VAL A 681 1.20 8.55 25.44
C VAL A 681 2.63 8.39 25.95
N PHE A 682 2.78 7.68 27.08
CA PHE A 682 4.09 7.37 27.64
C PHE A 682 4.58 6.02 27.09
N VAL A 683 5.67 6.09 26.31
CA VAL A 683 6.31 4.97 25.61
C VAL A 683 7.58 4.57 26.37
N SER A 684 7.69 3.31 26.79
CA SER A 684 8.83 2.84 27.60
C SER A 684 9.12 1.34 27.44
N ASP A 685 10.39 0.95 27.51
CA ASP A 685 10.88 -0.42 27.64
C ASP A 685 10.86 -0.92 29.10
N THR A 686 10.23 -0.16 30.00
CA THR A 686 10.12 -0.38 31.45
C THR A 686 11.36 -0.07 32.30
N ALA A 687 12.45 0.40 31.71
CA ALA A 687 13.61 0.95 32.41
C ALA A 687 14.20 -0.05 33.45
N ASN A 688 14.27 0.39 34.72
CA ASN A 688 14.80 -0.32 35.88
C ASN A 688 14.15 -1.69 36.20
N TYR A 689 13.12 -2.11 35.45
CA TYR A 689 12.47 -3.41 35.63
C TYR A 689 12.92 -4.48 34.62
N ARG A 690 13.74 -4.15 33.61
CA ARG A 690 14.14 -5.08 32.54
C ARG A 690 15.64 -5.33 32.42
N GLY A 691 16.01 -6.58 32.16
CA GLY A 691 17.33 -6.95 31.64
C GLY A 691 18.49 -6.43 32.48
N THR A 692 19.44 -5.77 31.80
CA THR A 692 20.60 -5.08 32.40
C THR A 692 20.24 -3.79 33.15
N MET A 693 19.18 -3.09 32.72
CA MET A 693 18.75 -1.83 33.34
C MET A 693 18.26 -2.00 34.79
N ARG A 694 17.88 -3.22 35.21
CA ARG A 694 17.71 -3.59 36.63
C ARG A 694 18.93 -3.28 37.52
N GLN A 695 20.13 -3.15 36.93
CA GLN A 695 21.37 -2.75 37.63
C GLN A 695 21.97 -1.45 37.08
N CYS A 696 21.63 -1.06 35.84
CA CYS A 696 22.23 0.09 35.16
C CYS A 696 21.40 1.36 35.17
N TYR A 697 20.09 1.29 35.40
CA TYR A 697 19.25 2.49 35.59
C TYR A 697 19.82 3.37 36.70
N HIS A 698 19.98 4.67 36.42
CA HIS A 698 20.62 5.68 37.28
C HIS A 698 22.09 5.37 37.68
N ASN A 699 22.74 4.38 37.06
CA ASN A 699 24.07 3.89 37.42
C ASN A 699 25.07 4.02 36.26
N PRO A 700 26.40 4.03 36.52
CA PRO A 700 27.41 4.28 35.48
C PRO A 700 27.46 3.29 34.30
N CYS A 701 26.73 2.17 34.35
CA CYS A 701 26.66 1.19 33.26
C CYS A 701 25.54 1.44 32.24
N ASP A 702 24.64 2.40 32.47
CA ASP A 702 23.85 2.98 31.39
C ASP A 702 24.72 3.98 30.61
N ASN A 703 25.42 3.45 29.61
CA ASN A 703 26.38 4.18 28.78
C ASN A 703 26.48 3.51 27.40
N VAL A 704 27.35 4.04 26.52
CA VAL A 704 27.48 3.61 25.12
C VAL A 704 27.80 2.12 24.92
N THR A 705 28.28 1.40 25.95
CA THR A 705 28.48 -0.06 25.89
C THR A 705 27.18 -0.88 25.95
N SER A 706 26.04 -0.23 26.21
CA SER A 706 24.71 -0.85 26.15
C SER A 706 24.13 -0.94 24.74
N ILE A 707 24.73 -0.22 23.77
CA ILE A 707 24.30 -0.14 22.38
C ILE A 707 24.70 -1.44 21.66
N THR A 708 23.73 -2.09 21.03
CA THR A 708 23.93 -3.26 20.15
C THR A 708 23.11 -3.09 18.89
N ASP A 709 23.47 -3.79 17.81
CA ASP A 709 22.73 -3.69 16.53
C ASP A 709 21.27 -4.13 16.69
N GLU A 710 21.02 -5.20 17.46
CA GLU A 710 19.68 -5.69 17.81
C GLU A 710 18.85 -4.62 18.56
N LYS A 711 19.46 -3.92 19.53
CA LYS A 711 18.82 -2.82 20.26
C LYS A 711 18.63 -1.56 19.41
N LEU A 712 19.52 -1.29 18.46
CA LEU A 712 19.37 -0.19 17.50
C LEU A 712 18.30 -0.49 16.46
N THR A 713 18.14 -1.74 16.02
CA THR A 713 16.99 -2.14 15.18
C THR A 713 15.68 -2.03 15.96
N PHE A 714 15.65 -2.44 17.24
CA PHE A 714 14.49 -2.18 18.10
C PHE A 714 14.18 -0.69 18.22
N LEU A 715 15.19 0.15 18.52
CA LEU A 715 15.03 1.59 18.62
C LEU A 715 14.59 2.22 17.28
N ALA A 716 15.07 1.73 16.14
CA ALA A 716 14.64 2.20 14.82
C ALA A 716 13.18 1.83 14.55
N LYS A 717 12.75 0.61 14.93
CA LYS A 717 11.33 0.20 14.88
C LYS A 717 10.47 1.09 15.77
N VAL A 718 10.88 1.40 17.01
CA VAL A 718 10.19 2.38 17.87
C VAL A 718 10.15 3.75 17.21
N THR A 719 11.29 4.26 16.73
CA THR A 719 11.43 5.59 16.12
C THR A 719 10.49 5.74 14.93
N ASP A 720 10.41 4.74 14.06
CA ASP A 720 9.50 4.79 12.91
C ASP A 720 8.04 4.62 13.32
N SER A 721 7.68 3.68 14.21
CA SER A 721 6.29 3.60 14.69
C SER A 721 5.83 4.92 15.35
N VAL A 722 6.70 5.63 16.07
CA VAL A 722 6.40 6.99 16.55
C VAL A 722 6.28 7.99 15.40
N LEU A 723 7.20 8.00 14.42
CA LEU A 723 7.15 8.88 13.24
C LEU A 723 5.84 8.72 12.48
N GLN A 724 5.56 7.48 12.03
CA GLN A 724 4.37 7.15 11.26
C GLN A 724 3.12 7.51 12.06
N THR A 725 3.03 7.10 13.33
CA THR A 725 1.88 7.46 14.18
C THR A 725 1.74 8.96 14.39
N THR A 726 2.84 9.71 14.45
CA THR A 726 2.82 11.18 14.59
C THR A 726 2.31 11.85 13.31
N MET A 727 2.73 11.38 12.13
CA MET A 727 2.21 11.85 10.84
C MET A 727 0.72 11.49 10.70
N LYS A 728 0.39 10.22 10.94
CA LYS A 728 -0.95 9.65 10.93
C LYS A 728 -1.91 10.42 11.87
N LEU A 729 -1.54 10.63 13.14
CA LEU A 729 -2.30 11.46 14.11
C LEU A 729 -2.55 12.90 13.64
N ALA A 730 -1.60 13.49 12.92
CA ALA A 730 -1.69 14.88 12.52
C ALA A 730 -2.52 15.09 11.24
N GLU A 731 -2.67 14.05 10.43
CA GLU A 731 -3.64 14.00 9.33
C GLU A 731 -5.05 13.68 9.85
N VAL A 732 -5.14 12.82 10.87
CA VAL A 732 -6.37 12.33 11.52
C VAL A 732 -7.17 13.42 12.24
N ASN A 733 -8.47 13.49 11.97
CA ASN A 733 -9.46 14.18 12.82
C ASN A 733 -9.66 13.33 14.10
N PRO A 734 -10.03 13.86 15.28
CA PRO A 734 -10.06 13.10 16.56
C PRO A 734 -11.22 12.07 16.67
N GLY A 735 -11.47 11.30 15.60
CA GLY A 735 -12.49 10.27 15.45
C GLY A 735 -12.13 9.21 14.40
N SER A 736 -10.84 8.97 14.10
CA SER A 736 -10.42 7.86 13.21
C SER A 736 -9.09 7.23 13.64
N TYR A 737 -9.18 6.04 14.22
CA TYR A 737 -8.10 5.05 14.27
C TYR A 737 -7.79 4.49 12.88
N SER A 738 -6.51 4.15 12.65
CA SER A 738 -5.96 3.28 11.59
C SER A 738 -5.99 3.85 10.17
N THR A 739 -4.88 3.66 9.45
CA THR A 739 -4.25 4.81 8.79
C THR A 739 -3.28 4.48 7.65
N ASP A 740 -3.53 5.08 6.47
CA ASP A 740 -2.58 5.78 5.58
C ASP A 740 -3.44 6.59 4.61
N ALA A 741 -2.94 7.70 4.06
CA ALA A 741 -3.64 8.40 2.96
C ALA A 741 -3.84 7.51 1.70
N ALA A 742 -3.18 6.35 1.62
CA ALA A 742 -3.39 5.31 0.62
C ALA A 742 -4.28 4.12 1.09
N THR A 743 -4.39 3.82 2.40
CA THR A 743 -5.09 2.64 2.96
C THR A 743 -6.40 2.98 3.70
N ILE A 744 -6.77 4.26 3.79
CA ILE A 744 -8.11 4.72 4.16
C ILE A 744 -9.22 4.14 3.24
N ASN A 745 -8.86 3.68 2.04
CA ASN A 745 -9.77 3.17 1.00
C ASN A 745 -9.58 1.69 0.63
N ASP A 746 -8.77 0.92 1.37
CA ASP A 746 -8.51 -0.50 1.09
C ASP A 746 -8.67 -1.36 2.35
N VAL A 747 -8.86 -2.67 2.17
CA VAL A 747 -9.14 -3.63 3.24
C VAL A 747 -7.86 -4.03 3.98
N SER A 748 -7.79 -3.69 5.26
CA SER A 748 -6.68 -4.05 6.15
C SER A 748 -6.77 -5.51 6.60
N VAL A 749 -5.76 -6.30 6.24
CA VAL A 749 -5.55 -7.67 6.75
C VAL A 749 -5.40 -7.67 8.28
N GLU A 750 -4.81 -6.62 8.85
CA GLU A 750 -4.57 -6.51 10.28
C GLU A 750 -5.84 -6.15 11.05
N ASN A 751 -6.69 -5.27 10.54
CA ASN A 751 -8.00 -4.98 11.16
C ASN A 751 -8.89 -6.24 11.20
N LEU A 752 -8.79 -7.09 10.17
CA LEU A 752 -9.44 -8.40 10.14
C LEU A 752 -8.86 -9.32 11.23
N ARG A 753 -7.53 -9.37 11.38
CA ARG A 753 -6.86 -10.12 12.46
C ARG A 753 -7.27 -9.63 13.84
N GLU A 754 -7.15 -8.34 14.14
CA GLU A 754 -7.50 -7.75 15.44
C GLU A 754 -8.97 -8.01 15.82
N SER A 755 -9.88 -7.92 14.84
CA SER A 755 -11.30 -8.23 15.05
C SER A 755 -11.51 -9.70 15.46
N LEU A 756 -10.79 -10.63 14.82
CA LEU A 756 -10.86 -12.07 15.07
C LEU A 756 -10.15 -12.51 16.35
N GLU A 757 -9.03 -11.88 16.70
CA GLU A 757 -8.27 -12.18 17.92
C GLU A 757 -8.88 -11.49 19.15
N GLY A 758 -9.59 -10.37 18.97
CA GLY A 758 -10.30 -9.61 20.00
C GLY A 758 -11.76 -10.04 20.22
N PRO A 759 -12.77 -9.20 19.90
CA PRO A 759 -14.17 -9.44 20.26
C PRO A 759 -14.76 -10.72 19.66
N PHE A 760 -14.29 -11.13 18.50
CA PHE A 760 -14.78 -12.32 17.82
C PHE A 760 -13.96 -13.59 18.12
N GLY A 761 -12.88 -13.45 18.91
CA GLY A 761 -12.07 -14.54 19.47
C GLY A 761 -12.67 -15.24 20.69
N VAL A 762 -13.76 -14.70 21.24
CA VAL A 762 -14.41 -15.16 22.48
C VAL A 762 -15.84 -15.62 22.24
N ASN A 763 -16.33 -16.59 23.03
CA ASN A 763 -17.72 -17.07 22.95
C ASN A 763 -18.73 -15.93 23.18
N ARG A 764 -19.80 -15.87 22.36
CA ARG A 764 -20.84 -14.82 22.39
C ARG A 764 -22.25 -15.40 22.60
N HIS A 765 -22.37 -16.58 23.20
CA HIS A 765 -23.67 -17.21 23.49
C HIS A 765 -24.39 -16.54 24.67
N HIS A 766 -25.70 -16.30 24.54
CA HIS A 766 -26.47 -15.51 25.52
C HIS A 766 -26.57 -16.15 26.92
N LEU A 767 -26.49 -17.48 27.07
CA LEU A 767 -26.42 -18.14 28.38
C LEU A 767 -25.00 -18.49 28.84
N ALA A 768 -24.06 -18.74 27.91
CA ALA A 768 -22.75 -19.29 28.27
C ALA A 768 -21.70 -18.20 28.51
N ASN A 769 -21.77 -17.10 27.76
CA ASN A 769 -20.96 -15.91 27.98
C ASN A 769 -21.76 -14.62 27.71
N PRO A 770 -22.78 -14.30 28.53
CA PRO A 770 -23.54 -13.05 28.40
C PRO A 770 -22.66 -11.79 28.51
N SER A 771 -21.53 -11.87 29.23
CA SER A 771 -20.50 -10.84 29.28
C SER A 771 -19.78 -10.63 27.95
N GLY A 772 -19.35 -11.70 27.28
CA GLY A 772 -18.74 -11.63 25.95
C GLY A 772 -19.73 -11.12 24.90
N LYS A 773 -20.97 -11.61 24.92
CA LYS A 773 -22.05 -11.08 24.07
C LYS A 773 -22.33 -9.59 24.32
N ALA A 774 -22.24 -9.12 25.57
CA ALA A 774 -22.37 -7.70 25.91
C ALA A 774 -21.16 -6.86 25.46
N ALA A 775 -19.94 -7.38 25.61
CA ALA A 775 -18.71 -6.71 25.16
C ALA A 775 -18.69 -6.56 23.63
N ALA A 776 -18.96 -7.64 22.89
CA ALA A 776 -19.05 -7.60 21.43
C ALA A 776 -20.09 -6.57 20.95
N ARG A 777 -21.29 -6.54 21.55
CA ARG A 777 -22.31 -5.51 21.24
C ARG A 777 -21.82 -4.09 21.52
N THR A 778 -21.16 -3.88 22.65
CA THR A 778 -20.62 -2.56 23.03
C THR A 778 -19.58 -2.11 22.00
N GLN A 779 -18.65 -2.99 21.64
CA GLN A 779 -17.63 -2.71 20.64
C GLN A 779 -18.24 -2.43 19.26
N ILE A 780 -19.17 -3.24 18.76
CA ILE A 780 -19.86 -2.97 17.47
C ILE A 780 -20.57 -1.60 17.49
N ILE A 781 -21.25 -1.24 18.59
CA ILE A 781 -21.91 0.06 18.75
C ILE A 781 -20.90 1.22 18.77
N GLU A 782 -19.77 1.05 19.46
CA GLU A 782 -18.73 2.07 19.59
C GLU A 782 -17.96 2.24 18.27
N THR A 783 -17.56 1.15 17.62
CA THR A 783 -16.98 1.12 16.27
C THR A 783 -17.90 1.78 15.24
N PHE A 784 -19.20 1.46 15.20
CA PHE A 784 -20.13 2.12 14.27
C PHE A 784 -20.30 3.62 14.55
N LYS A 785 -20.34 4.05 15.82
CA LYS A 785 -20.38 5.48 16.16
C LYS A 785 -19.10 6.22 15.80
N HIS A 786 -17.96 5.57 16.02
CA HIS A 786 -16.63 6.07 15.66
C HIS A 786 -16.50 6.26 14.15
N TYR A 787 -17.03 5.31 13.36
CA TYR A 787 -17.20 5.44 11.90
C TYR A 787 -18.32 6.42 11.45
N GLY A 788 -18.90 7.20 12.37
CA GLY A 788 -19.90 8.22 12.05
C GLY A 788 -21.26 7.70 11.58
N LEU A 789 -21.58 6.42 11.78
CA LEU A 789 -22.85 5.82 11.36
C LEU A 789 -24.01 6.25 12.27
N GLU A 790 -25.22 6.41 11.69
CA GLU A 790 -26.46 6.50 12.46
C GLU A 790 -26.76 5.12 13.07
N VAL A 791 -26.38 4.92 14.35
CA VAL A 791 -26.55 3.64 15.03
C VAL A 791 -27.96 3.49 15.64
N THR A 792 -28.71 2.49 15.16
CA THR A 792 -29.95 2.01 15.77
C THR A 792 -29.74 0.67 16.48
N VAL A 793 -30.17 0.60 17.73
CA VAL A 793 -30.20 -0.64 18.53
C VAL A 793 -31.62 -1.21 18.52
N GLN A 794 -31.87 -2.23 17.70
CA GLN A 794 -33.18 -2.86 17.54
C GLN A 794 -33.31 -4.02 18.54
N ASN A 795 -34.19 -3.86 19.54
CA ASN A 795 -34.49 -4.89 20.51
C ASN A 795 -35.74 -5.65 20.05
N PHE A 796 -35.70 -6.98 20.06
CA PHE A 796 -36.83 -7.82 19.65
C PHE A 796 -37.18 -8.91 20.68
N ALA A 797 -38.42 -9.40 20.61
CA ALA A 797 -38.93 -10.40 21.55
C ALA A 797 -38.55 -11.82 21.11
N PRO A 798 -38.34 -12.76 22.04
CA PRO A 798 -38.07 -14.16 21.70
C PRO A 798 -39.23 -14.82 20.92
N PRO A 799 -38.96 -15.90 20.15
CA PRO A 799 -39.93 -16.57 19.31
C PRO A 799 -41.22 -16.99 20.06
N PRO A 800 -42.42 -16.74 19.51
CA PRO A 800 -43.67 -17.11 20.17
C PRO A 800 -43.83 -18.63 20.31
N GLY A 801 -43.55 -19.16 21.51
CA GLY A 801 -43.75 -20.57 21.82
C GLY A 801 -42.63 -21.22 22.64
N ASP A 802 -41.48 -20.56 22.82
CA ASP A 802 -40.50 -21.07 23.79
C ASP A 802 -41.06 -20.97 25.21
N THR A 803 -41.14 -22.13 25.87
CA THR A 803 -41.58 -22.29 27.25
C THR A 803 -40.48 -22.84 28.15
N ASN A 804 -39.28 -23.08 27.58
CA ASN A 804 -38.12 -23.65 28.26
C ASN A 804 -37.10 -22.57 28.66
N GLY A 805 -37.12 -21.38 28.03
CA GLY A 805 -36.21 -20.27 28.33
C GLY A 805 -34.84 -20.40 27.66
N ASN A 806 -34.82 -21.03 26.48
CA ASN A 806 -33.63 -21.23 25.65
C ASN A 806 -33.48 -20.16 24.55
N ALA A 807 -34.52 -19.37 24.28
CA ALA A 807 -34.44 -18.24 23.35
C ALA A 807 -34.46 -16.91 24.14
N SER A 808 -33.53 -16.01 23.83
CA SER A 808 -33.40 -14.74 24.53
C SER A 808 -34.08 -13.59 23.76
N ALA A 809 -34.24 -12.44 24.41
CA ALA A 809 -34.63 -11.22 23.70
C ALA A 809 -33.38 -10.67 23.00
N GLY A 810 -33.32 -10.82 21.68
CA GLY A 810 -32.16 -10.44 20.88
C GLY A 810 -32.09 -8.94 20.59
N ILE A 811 -30.88 -8.50 20.20
CA ILE A 811 -30.55 -7.12 19.89
C ILE A 811 -29.76 -7.05 18.58
N ASN A 812 -30.39 -6.61 17.48
CA ASN A 812 -29.64 -6.24 16.29
C ASN A 812 -28.96 -4.88 16.50
N ILE A 813 -27.79 -4.69 15.91
CA ILE A 813 -27.10 -3.39 15.85
C ILE A 813 -27.00 -2.98 14.39
N ILE A 814 -27.60 -1.84 14.06
CA ILE A 814 -27.76 -1.36 12.70
C ILE A 814 -27.03 -0.03 12.57
N GLY A 815 -26.02 0.07 11.71
CA GLY A 815 -25.33 1.30 11.36
C GLY A 815 -25.75 1.78 9.97
N VAL A 816 -26.17 3.04 9.85
CA VAL A 816 -26.58 3.62 8.55
C VAL A 816 -25.67 4.79 8.16
N LYS A 817 -25.11 4.75 6.95
CA LYS A 817 -24.50 5.92 6.30
C LYS A 817 -25.46 6.46 5.25
N ARG A 818 -25.94 7.70 5.41
CA ARG A 818 -26.85 8.33 4.44
C ARG A 818 -26.07 8.89 3.25
N GLY A 819 -26.61 8.67 2.06
CA GLY A 819 -26.12 9.33 0.85
C GLY A 819 -26.73 10.71 0.62
N LYS A 820 -26.16 11.46 -0.33
CA LYS A 820 -26.66 12.75 -0.80
C LYS A 820 -28.12 12.72 -1.29
N LEU A 821 -28.58 11.57 -1.81
CA LEU A 821 -29.95 11.40 -2.29
C LEU A 821 -30.92 10.94 -1.19
N SER A 822 -30.44 10.64 0.03
CA SER A 822 -31.26 10.10 1.12
C SER A 822 -32.45 10.99 1.45
N GLY A 823 -33.64 10.40 1.57
CA GLY A 823 -34.91 11.12 1.69
C GLY A 823 -35.60 11.43 0.35
N THR A 824 -35.02 11.01 -0.78
CA THR A 824 -35.62 11.08 -2.13
C THR A 824 -35.89 9.69 -2.69
N SER A 825 -36.77 9.60 -3.69
CA SER A 825 -37.02 8.37 -4.45
C SER A 825 -35.83 7.90 -5.29
N ASP A 826 -34.84 8.79 -5.49
CA ASP A 826 -33.70 8.56 -6.38
C ASP A 826 -32.49 7.98 -5.61
N ASP A 827 -32.60 7.86 -4.28
CA ASP A 827 -31.64 7.13 -3.44
C ASP A 827 -31.67 5.62 -3.77
N LYS A 828 -30.56 4.96 -3.44
CA LYS A 828 -30.43 3.50 -3.51
C LYS A 828 -29.90 3.00 -2.18
N ILE A 829 -30.37 1.84 -1.76
CA ILE A 829 -29.93 1.22 -0.51
C ILE A 829 -29.20 -0.08 -0.83
N VAL A 830 -27.95 -0.17 -0.36
CA VAL A 830 -27.16 -1.42 -0.31
C VAL A 830 -26.90 -1.78 1.15
N ALA A 831 -26.82 -3.07 1.45
CA ALA A 831 -26.56 -3.55 2.80
C ALA A 831 -25.51 -4.67 2.87
N VAL A 832 -24.86 -4.78 4.02
CA VAL A 832 -24.01 -5.92 4.41
C VAL A 832 -24.39 -6.35 5.83
N GLY A 833 -24.44 -7.66 6.08
CA GLY A 833 -24.77 -8.19 7.40
C GLY A 833 -24.08 -9.51 7.73
N ALA A 834 -23.93 -9.77 9.02
CA ALA A 834 -23.42 -11.00 9.62
C ALA A 834 -24.02 -11.14 11.04
N HIS A 835 -24.12 -12.36 11.56
CA HIS A 835 -24.52 -12.57 12.96
C HIS A 835 -23.30 -12.53 13.89
N TYR A 836 -23.49 -12.02 15.11
CA TYR A 836 -22.42 -11.91 16.10
C TYR A 836 -22.59 -12.84 17.30
N ASP A 837 -23.69 -13.58 17.42
CA ASP A 837 -23.82 -14.63 18.44
C ASP A 837 -23.12 -15.93 18.02
N THR A 838 -23.01 -16.87 18.97
CA THR A 838 -22.37 -18.18 18.79
C THR A 838 -23.13 -19.24 19.59
N VAL A 839 -23.00 -20.52 19.25
CA VAL A 839 -23.37 -21.61 20.16
C VAL A 839 -22.62 -21.55 21.50
N ALA A 840 -23.17 -22.22 22.51
CA ALA A 840 -22.61 -22.31 23.87
C ALA A 840 -21.20 -22.94 23.98
N THR A 841 -20.73 -23.65 22.95
CA THR A 841 -19.51 -24.47 22.98
C THR A 841 -18.37 -23.97 22.10
N SER A 842 -18.60 -22.98 21.24
CA SER A 842 -17.60 -22.45 20.29
C SER A 842 -17.26 -21.00 20.61
N PRO A 843 -15.98 -20.59 20.58
CA PRO A 843 -15.60 -19.18 20.45
C PRO A 843 -16.10 -18.52 19.17
N GLY A 844 -16.28 -19.29 18.08
CA GLY A 844 -16.95 -18.81 16.87
C GLY A 844 -16.10 -17.82 16.06
N VAL A 845 -14.86 -18.18 15.77
CA VAL A 845 -13.91 -17.29 15.07
C VAL A 845 -14.18 -17.30 13.58
N ASP A 846 -14.32 -18.47 12.96
CA ASP A 846 -14.84 -18.57 11.61
C ASP A 846 -16.38 -18.47 11.59
N ASP A 847 -17.04 -18.96 12.64
CA ASP A 847 -18.51 -19.11 12.78
C ASP A 847 -19.10 -18.23 13.92
N ASN A 848 -19.40 -16.95 13.71
CA ASN A 848 -19.23 -16.16 12.48
C ASN A 848 -18.42 -14.88 12.71
N GLY A 849 -17.31 -15.01 13.45
CA GLY A 849 -16.35 -13.92 13.63
C GLY A 849 -15.77 -13.41 12.32
N SER A 850 -15.61 -14.29 11.32
CA SER A 850 -15.12 -13.96 9.98
C SER A 850 -16.05 -12.99 9.23
N GLY A 851 -17.36 -13.25 9.21
CA GLY A 851 -18.36 -12.34 8.65
C GLY A 851 -18.45 -11.02 9.39
N MET A 852 -18.32 -11.04 10.72
CA MET A 852 -18.33 -9.83 11.55
C MET A 852 -17.09 -8.95 11.35
N ALA A 853 -15.89 -9.53 11.30
CA ALA A 853 -14.65 -8.82 11.01
C ALA A 853 -14.71 -8.16 9.62
N ALA A 854 -15.15 -8.90 8.61
CA ALA A 854 -15.35 -8.37 7.26
C ALA A 854 -16.37 -7.23 7.22
N MET A 855 -17.52 -7.36 7.89
CA MET A 855 -18.53 -6.30 7.93
C MET A 855 -18.01 -5.02 8.60
N LEU A 856 -17.26 -5.12 9.70
CA LEU A 856 -16.67 -3.94 10.35
C LEU A 856 -15.63 -3.25 9.45
N GLU A 857 -14.80 -4.02 8.75
CA GLU A 857 -13.79 -3.45 7.85
C GLU A 857 -14.41 -2.82 6.58
N ILE A 858 -15.45 -3.44 6.01
CA ILE A 858 -16.25 -2.81 4.94
C ILE A 858 -16.91 -1.53 5.47
N ALA A 859 -17.41 -1.52 6.71
CA ALA A 859 -17.97 -0.32 7.31
C ALA A 859 -16.92 0.79 7.49
N ARG A 860 -15.69 0.47 7.91
CA ARG A 860 -14.56 1.42 7.99
C ARG A 860 -14.28 2.06 6.63
N VAL A 861 -14.08 1.24 5.61
CA VAL A 861 -13.73 1.72 4.27
C VAL A 861 -14.88 2.45 3.59
N MET A 862 -16.13 1.98 3.70
CA MET A 862 -17.26 2.72 3.14
C MET A 862 -17.53 4.04 3.89
N THR A 863 -17.15 4.15 5.17
CA THR A 863 -17.40 5.38 5.95
C THR A 863 -16.37 6.47 5.69
N SER A 864 -15.14 6.15 5.30
CA SER A 864 -14.10 7.14 4.99
C SER A 864 -14.36 8.02 3.76
N TYR A 865 -15.19 7.59 2.81
CA TYR A 865 -15.58 8.42 1.66
C TYR A 865 -16.45 9.63 2.10
N ASP A 866 -15.92 10.85 2.02
CA ASP A 866 -16.63 12.09 2.41
C ASP A 866 -18.02 12.27 1.75
N GLU A 867 -18.18 11.78 0.52
CA GLU A 867 -19.40 11.98 -0.27
C GLU A 867 -19.84 10.70 -1.01
N GLN A 868 -20.95 10.09 -0.59
CA GLN A 868 -21.63 9.03 -1.35
C GLN A 868 -23.04 9.47 -1.80
N ASN A 869 -23.49 9.04 -2.98
CA ASN A 869 -24.83 9.38 -3.47
C ASN A 869 -25.95 8.51 -2.88
N PHE A 870 -25.60 7.31 -2.41
CA PHE A 870 -26.51 6.24 -1.98
C PHE A 870 -26.47 6.01 -0.47
N THR A 871 -27.43 5.30 0.10
CA THR A 871 -27.45 4.92 1.52
C THR A 871 -26.87 3.51 1.75
N SER A 872 -25.90 3.39 2.67
CA SER A 872 -25.30 2.11 3.08
C SER A 872 -25.85 1.66 4.44
N ILE A 873 -26.12 0.37 4.60
CA ILE A 873 -26.62 -0.21 5.86
C ILE A 873 -25.76 -1.41 6.28
N PHE A 874 -25.25 -1.36 7.50
CA PHE A 874 -24.51 -2.45 8.14
C PHE A 874 -25.37 -3.01 9.28
N VAL A 875 -25.55 -4.33 9.33
CA VAL A 875 -26.39 -4.97 10.36
C VAL A 875 -25.73 -6.19 10.98
N ALA A 876 -25.45 -6.06 12.28
CA ALA A 876 -25.05 -7.18 13.12
C ALA A 876 -26.34 -7.88 13.63
N PHE A 877 -26.62 -9.08 13.14
CA PHE A 877 -27.77 -9.89 13.53
C PHE A 877 -27.52 -10.64 14.84
N ASP A 878 -28.60 -10.91 15.57
CA ASP A 878 -28.57 -11.61 16.85
C ASP A 878 -29.54 -12.80 16.87
N GLU A 879 -29.21 -13.83 17.66
CA GLU A 879 -29.98 -15.06 17.84
C GLU A 879 -30.19 -15.85 16.52
N GLU A 880 -29.18 -15.89 15.64
CA GLU A 880 -29.13 -16.82 14.49
C GLU A 880 -28.94 -18.27 14.98
N GLU A 881 -28.03 -18.45 15.93
CA GLU A 881 -27.68 -19.73 16.57
C GLU A 881 -28.76 -20.26 17.54
N ALA A 882 -29.82 -19.49 17.77
CA ALA A 882 -30.92 -19.88 18.62
C ALA A 882 -31.73 -21.02 17.97
N PRO A 883 -32.21 -22.01 18.74
CA PRO A 883 -32.90 -23.17 18.18
C PRO A 883 -34.26 -22.79 17.57
N THR A 884 -34.27 -22.49 16.27
CA THR A 884 -35.48 -22.20 15.50
C THR A 884 -36.35 -23.46 15.36
N PRO A 885 -37.68 -23.35 15.47
CA PRO A 885 -38.58 -24.45 15.10
C PRO A 885 -38.42 -24.77 13.61
N ALA A 886 -38.26 -26.05 13.27
CA ALA A 886 -37.91 -26.57 11.94
C ALA A 886 -38.97 -26.40 10.83
N SER A 887 -39.72 -25.30 10.84
CA SER A 887 -40.61 -24.88 9.77
C SER A 887 -40.79 -23.36 9.83
N VAL A 888 -39.91 -22.62 9.17
CA VAL A 888 -40.19 -21.21 8.82
C VAL A 888 -41.45 -21.23 7.96
N ALA A 889 -42.56 -20.72 8.51
CA ALA A 889 -43.84 -20.76 7.83
C ALA A 889 -43.83 -19.75 6.67
N ILE A 890 -43.45 -20.23 5.48
CA ILE A 890 -43.29 -19.45 4.25
C ILE A 890 -44.55 -18.61 3.97
N GLY A 891 -44.35 -17.33 3.61
CA GLY A 891 -45.45 -16.42 3.27
C GLY A 891 -46.37 -16.07 4.44
N THR A 892 -46.01 -16.36 5.69
CA THR A 892 -46.77 -15.89 6.86
C THR A 892 -46.43 -14.44 7.21
N PRO A 893 -47.40 -13.66 7.74
CA PRO A 893 -47.15 -12.30 8.21
C PRO A 893 -46.06 -12.28 9.28
N CYS A 894 -45.24 -11.22 9.25
CA CYS A 894 -44.12 -10.96 10.16
C CYS A 894 -44.33 -11.49 11.59
N ARG A 895 -43.54 -12.52 11.91
CA ARG A 895 -43.34 -13.07 13.24
C ARG A 895 -41.83 -13.17 13.41
N THR A 896 -41.31 -12.62 14.49
CA THR A 896 -39.88 -12.64 14.79
C THR A 896 -39.45 -14.06 15.20
N TYR A 897 -38.43 -14.60 14.52
CA TYR A 897 -37.79 -15.86 14.89
C TYR A 897 -36.29 -15.67 15.21
N ASN A 898 -35.59 -14.82 14.45
CA ASN A 898 -34.20 -14.40 14.70
C ASN A 898 -34.02 -12.90 14.37
N GLY A 899 -32.79 -12.40 14.47
CA GLY A 899 -32.41 -11.03 14.18
C GLY A 899 -32.77 -10.57 12.76
N ALA A 900 -32.42 -11.34 11.73
CA ALA A 900 -32.74 -10.96 10.35
C ALA A 900 -34.25 -10.88 10.07
N ASP A 901 -35.05 -11.76 10.68
CA ASP A 901 -36.52 -11.69 10.58
C ASP A 901 -37.07 -10.37 11.17
N ASP A 902 -36.62 -9.94 12.35
CA ASP A 902 -37.08 -8.67 12.90
C ASP A 902 -36.54 -7.48 12.12
N PHE A 903 -35.30 -7.54 11.61
CA PHE A 903 -34.72 -6.48 10.79
C PHE A 903 -35.56 -6.22 9.53
N VAL A 904 -35.86 -7.27 8.76
CA VAL A 904 -36.67 -7.17 7.54
C VAL A 904 -38.08 -6.63 7.84
N CYS A 905 -38.73 -7.17 8.86
CA CYS A 905 -40.13 -6.89 9.18
C CYS A 905 -40.37 -5.57 9.92
N SER A 906 -39.55 -5.27 10.93
CA SER A 906 -39.80 -4.22 11.91
C SER A 906 -38.95 -2.97 11.69
N TRP A 907 -37.87 -3.05 10.90
CA TRP A 907 -36.94 -1.93 10.67
C TRP A 907 -36.76 -1.56 9.19
N LEU A 908 -36.37 -2.49 8.31
CA LEU A 908 -35.99 -2.20 6.92
C LEU A 908 -37.17 -1.66 6.08
N LEU A 909 -38.32 -2.34 6.11
CA LEU A 909 -39.49 -1.89 5.36
C LEU A 909 -39.99 -0.50 5.82
N PRO A 910 -40.16 -0.21 7.13
CA PRO A 910 -40.42 1.14 7.62
C PRO A 910 -39.34 2.17 7.22
N PHE A 911 -38.06 1.80 7.28
CA PHE A 911 -36.94 2.68 6.90
C PHE A 911 -37.07 3.12 5.44
N ILE A 912 -37.24 2.18 4.50
CA ILE A 912 -37.43 2.47 3.07
C ILE A 912 -38.66 3.38 2.86
N GLN A 913 -39.80 3.04 3.46
CA GLN A 913 -41.03 3.83 3.31
C GLN A 913 -40.90 5.26 3.86
N SER A 914 -40.21 5.43 4.99
CA SER A 914 -39.96 6.75 5.60
C SER A 914 -38.92 7.59 4.86
N SER A 915 -38.04 6.96 4.07
CA SER A 915 -36.94 7.60 3.34
C SER A 915 -37.31 8.06 1.92
N GLY A 916 -38.60 8.13 1.59
CA GLY A 916 -39.10 8.56 0.28
C GLY A 916 -39.39 7.42 -0.72
N GLY A 917 -39.26 6.17 -0.30
CA GLY A 917 -39.46 4.98 -1.13
C GLY A 917 -38.34 4.67 -2.14
N PRO A 918 -37.05 4.76 -1.78
CA PRO A 918 -35.92 4.44 -2.68
C PRO A 918 -35.79 2.96 -3.03
N GLU A 919 -35.00 2.64 -4.06
CA GLU A 919 -34.77 1.25 -4.48
C GLU A 919 -33.75 0.53 -3.57
N PHE A 920 -34.18 -0.56 -2.94
CA PHE A 920 -33.29 -1.49 -2.24
C PHE A 920 -32.60 -2.42 -3.25
N GLN A 921 -31.29 -2.27 -3.40
CA GLN A 921 -30.49 -3.03 -4.37
C GLN A 921 -30.20 -4.45 -3.91
N GLY A 922 -30.08 -4.67 -2.60
CA GLY A 922 -29.85 -5.98 -1.98
C GLY A 922 -29.00 -5.91 -0.71
N ILE A 923 -28.90 -7.05 -0.02
CA ILE A 923 -27.95 -7.29 1.07
C ILE A 923 -26.95 -8.40 0.69
N PHE A 924 -25.69 -8.26 1.13
CA PHE A 924 -24.74 -9.37 1.21
C PHE A 924 -24.72 -9.89 2.65
N VAL A 925 -25.02 -11.18 2.83
CA VAL A 925 -24.95 -11.86 4.13
C VAL A 925 -23.69 -12.72 4.14
N LEU A 926 -22.83 -12.52 5.13
CA LEU A 926 -21.53 -13.17 5.26
C LEU A 926 -21.60 -14.24 6.35
N GLU A 927 -21.35 -15.50 6.02
CA GLU A 927 -21.42 -16.65 6.95
C GLU A 927 -20.29 -17.64 6.68
N THR A 928 -19.34 -17.75 7.62
CA THR A 928 -18.09 -18.53 7.50
C THR A 928 -17.33 -18.21 6.21
N ILE A 929 -16.34 -17.31 6.27
CA ILE A 929 -15.67 -16.79 5.06
C ILE A 929 -14.13 -16.79 5.17
N MET A 930 -13.54 -17.51 6.12
CA MET A 930 -12.09 -17.55 6.35
C MET A 930 -11.45 -18.95 6.15
N ASN A 931 -12.21 -20.04 6.21
CA ASN A 931 -11.70 -21.41 6.13
C ASN A 931 -11.36 -21.83 4.70
N TYR A 932 -10.31 -21.23 4.16
CA TYR A 932 -9.61 -21.66 2.95
C TYR A 932 -8.72 -22.89 3.22
N ASP A 933 -8.77 -23.87 2.32
CA ASP A 933 -7.96 -25.10 2.38
C ASP A 933 -7.74 -25.67 0.96
N PRO A 934 -6.57 -25.46 0.31
CA PRO A 934 -6.36 -25.86 -1.08
C PRO A 934 -5.98 -27.34 -1.27
N GLN A 935 -5.97 -28.15 -0.19
CA GLN A 935 -5.64 -29.57 -0.31
C GLN A 935 -6.78 -30.35 -1.01
N PRO A 936 -6.48 -31.38 -1.82
CA PRO A 936 -7.52 -32.20 -2.45
C PRO A 936 -8.32 -33.01 -1.42
N ASP A 937 -9.56 -33.35 -1.77
CA ASP A 937 -10.50 -34.17 -0.96
C ASP A 937 -10.88 -33.59 0.44
N VAL A 938 -10.65 -32.29 0.67
CA VAL A 938 -11.03 -31.62 1.95
C VAL A 938 -12.46 -31.11 1.98
N GLN A 939 -13.06 -30.82 0.82
CA GLN A 939 -14.45 -30.39 0.69
C GLN A 939 -15.40 -31.59 0.68
N THR A 940 -16.55 -31.43 1.33
CA THR A 940 -17.70 -32.34 1.21
C THR A 940 -18.99 -31.55 1.01
N PHE A 941 -20.12 -32.23 0.78
CA PHE A 941 -21.45 -31.64 0.70
C PHE A 941 -22.48 -32.57 1.35
N PRO A 942 -23.60 -32.06 1.90
CA PRO A 942 -24.62 -32.92 2.50
C PRO A 942 -25.31 -33.77 1.42
N PRO A 943 -25.79 -35.00 1.72
CA PRO A 943 -26.18 -35.99 0.70
C PRO A 943 -27.26 -35.57 -0.31
N VAL A 944 -28.07 -34.55 0.00
CA VAL A 944 -29.12 -34.02 -0.87
C VAL A 944 -28.60 -32.93 -1.81
N PHE A 945 -27.50 -32.24 -1.45
CA PHE A 945 -26.94 -31.13 -2.23
C PHE A 945 -26.52 -31.53 -3.66
N PRO A 946 -25.88 -32.71 -3.91
CA PRO A 946 -25.63 -33.19 -5.27
C PRO A 946 -26.87 -33.39 -6.14
N LEU A 947 -28.03 -33.66 -5.54
CA LEU A 947 -29.29 -33.85 -6.25
C LEU A 947 -29.96 -32.50 -6.55
N ALA A 948 -29.80 -31.53 -5.64
CA ALA A 948 -30.33 -30.18 -5.78
C ALA A 948 -29.50 -29.31 -6.74
N PHE A 949 -28.17 -29.42 -6.69
CA PHE A 949 -27.21 -28.56 -7.40
C PHE A 949 -26.08 -29.37 -8.05
N PRO A 950 -26.39 -30.25 -9.03
CA PRO A 950 -25.40 -31.15 -9.63
C PRO A 950 -24.26 -30.45 -10.37
N GLY A 951 -24.48 -29.23 -10.88
CA GLY A 951 -23.42 -28.42 -11.50
C GLY A 951 -22.31 -28.03 -10.52
N VAL A 952 -22.70 -27.51 -9.34
CA VAL A 952 -21.76 -27.10 -8.28
C VAL A 952 -20.92 -28.27 -7.77
N LEU A 953 -21.48 -29.49 -7.73
CA LEU A 953 -20.68 -30.68 -7.43
C LEU A 953 -19.66 -30.97 -8.55
N GLN A 954 -20.03 -30.84 -9.82
CA GLN A 954 -19.08 -31.04 -10.91
C GLN A 954 -17.95 -30.01 -10.86
N ASP A 955 -18.27 -28.73 -10.62
CA ASP A 955 -17.28 -27.67 -10.47
C ASP A 955 -16.32 -27.96 -9.29
N ALA A 956 -16.85 -28.46 -8.16
CA ALA A 956 -16.03 -28.88 -7.02
C ALA A 956 -15.17 -30.13 -7.32
N VAL A 957 -15.67 -31.08 -8.12
CA VAL A 957 -14.89 -32.25 -8.60
C VAL A 957 -13.76 -31.80 -9.52
N ASP A 958 -14.00 -30.81 -10.38
CA ASP A 958 -12.98 -30.25 -11.28
C ASP A 958 -11.88 -29.49 -10.49
N LEU A 959 -12.19 -29.03 -9.27
CA LEU A 959 -11.25 -28.51 -8.28
C LEU A 959 -10.59 -29.61 -7.40
N ASN A 960 -10.69 -30.89 -7.75
CA ASN A 960 -10.25 -32.05 -6.95
C ASN A 960 -10.82 -32.07 -5.52
N MET A 961 -12.06 -31.58 -5.34
CA MET A 961 -12.70 -31.41 -4.04
C MET A 961 -11.86 -30.59 -3.04
N ALA A 962 -11.05 -29.64 -3.54
CA ALA A 962 -10.32 -28.69 -2.72
C ALA A 962 -11.26 -27.59 -2.16
N GLY A 963 -10.92 -27.07 -0.99
CA GLY A 963 -11.60 -25.93 -0.34
C GLY A 963 -11.10 -24.56 -0.84
N SER A 964 -10.68 -24.46 -2.10
CA SER A 964 -10.16 -23.23 -2.71
C SER A 964 -11.27 -22.42 -3.40
N PHE A 965 -12.44 -22.26 -2.76
CA PHE A 965 -13.56 -21.50 -3.32
C PHE A 965 -14.48 -20.85 -2.28
N LEU A 966 -15.20 -19.80 -2.70
CA LEU A 966 -16.43 -19.31 -2.07
C LEU A 966 -17.66 -19.83 -2.81
N LEU A 967 -18.75 -20.02 -2.06
CA LEU A 967 -20.07 -20.35 -2.56
C LEU A 967 -20.97 -19.11 -2.47
N LEU A 968 -21.55 -18.71 -3.61
CA LEU A 968 -22.49 -17.60 -3.72
C LEU A 968 -23.89 -18.18 -3.91
N VAL A 969 -24.75 -18.07 -2.90
CA VAL A 969 -26.13 -18.59 -2.94
C VAL A 969 -27.09 -17.45 -3.19
N HIS A 970 -27.89 -17.58 -4.27
CA HIS A 970 -28.70 -16.48 -4.80
C HIS A 970 -29.91 -16.98 -5.61
N LYS A 971 -30.89 -16.11 -5.83
CA LYS A 971 -32.03 -16.26 -6.76
C LYS A 971 -31.69 -15.76 -8.17
N PRO A 972 -32.49 -16.10 -9.20
CA PRO A 972 -32.23 -15.66 -10.58
C PRO A 972 -32.25 -14.14 -10.78
N ASP A 973 -33.06 -13.40 -10.00
CA ASP A 973 -33.18 -11.94 -10.06
C ASP A 973 -32.06 -11.18 -9.33
N GLU A 974 -31.16 -11.91 -8.64
CA GLU A 974 -29.96 -11.39 -7.98
C GLU A 974 -28.70 -11.59 -8.85
N ALA A 975 -28.84 -12.16 -10.06
CA ALA A 975 -27.72 -12.49 -10.95
C ALA A 975 -26.83 -11.28 -11.29
N THR A 976 -27.35 -10.05 -11.27
CA THR A 976 -26.56 -8.82 -11.44
C THR A 976 -25.61 -8.57 -10.26
N ALA A 977 -26.06 -8.82 -9.02
CA ALA A 977 -25.22 -8.68 -7.84
C ALA A 977 -24.11 -9.74 -7.83
N VAL A 978 -24.44 -10.97 -8.21
CA VAL A 978 -23.48 -12.07 -8.32
C VAL A 978 -22.48 -11.84 -9.46
N SER A 979 -22.92 -11.41 -10.64
CA SER A 979 -21.99 -11.11 -11.74
C SER A 979 -21.05 -9.95 -11.41
N THR A 980 -21.53 -8.93 -10.68
CA THR A 980 -20.69 -7.84 -10.17
C THR A 980 -19.66 -8.35 -9.16
N PHE A 981 -20.05 -9.25 -8.25
CA PHE A 981 -19.13 -9.89 -7.30
C PHE A 981 -18.07 -10.76 -7.99
N GLN A 982 -18.46 -11.56 -8.98
CA GLN A 982 -17.51 -12.40 -9.72
C GLN A 982 -16.55 -11.55 -10.57
N GLN A 983 -16.99 -10.38 -11.04
CA GLN A 983 -16.13 -9.40 -11.68
C GLN A 983 -15.10 -8.83 -10.68
N THR A 984 -15.53 -8.31 -9.53
CA THR A 984 -14.60 -7.73 -8.53
C THR A 984 -13.63 -8.77 -7.97
N TRP A 985 -14.09 -10.01 -7.73
CA TRP A 985 -13.25 -11.14 -7.31
C TRP A 985 -12.12 -11.46 -8.31
N GLY A 986 -12.38 -11.27 -9.62
CA GLY A 986 -11.43 -11.48 -10.70
C GLY A 986 -10.48 -10.30 -10.96
N GLU A 987 -10.84 -9.09 -10.53
CA GLU A 987 -10.04 -7.86 -10.68
C GLU A 987 -8.88 -7.76 -9.67
N ARG A 988 -8.90 -8.58 -8.59
CA ARG A 988 -7.87 -8.56 -7.54
C ARG A 988 -6.75 -9.58 -7.75
N ALA A 989 -5.64 -9.35 -7.06
CA ALA A 989 -4.40 -10.11 -7.25
C ALA A 989 -4.57 -11.63 -7.08
N LYS A 990 -3.72 -12.37 -7.78
CA LYS A 990 -3.37 -13.77 -7.48
C LYS A 990 -2.19 -13.63 -6.50
N ASP A 991 -2.22 -14.12 -5.27
CA ASP A 991 -2.83 -15.36 -4.77
C ASP A 991 -3.20 -15.23 -3.25
N PRO A 992 -3.86 -16.21 -2.58
CA PRO A 992 -3.30 -17.56 -2.35
C PRO A 992 -4.07 -18.68 -3.08
N ALA A 993 -3.30 -19.69 -3.49
CA ALA A 993 -3.59 -20.71 -4.52
C ALA A 993 -5.01 -20.74 -5.14
N ASN A 994 -5.16 -20.05 -6.28
CA ASN A 994 -6.22 -20.25 -7.28
C ASN A 994 -7.68 -20.15 -6.75
N ALA A 995 -7.92 -19.35 -5.71
CA ALA A 995 -9.25 -19.25 -5.10
C ALA A 995 -10.35 -18.73 -6.07
N THR A 996 -11.45 -19.48 -6.21
CA THR A 996 -12.55 -19.20 -7.17
C THR A 996 -13.92 -18.98 -6.49
N THR A 997 -14.98 -18.76 -7.28
CA THR A 997 -16.38 -18.65 -6.82
C THR A 997 -17.26 -19.69 -7.52
N LEU A 998 -18.17 -20.32 -6.78
CA LEU A 998 -19.19 -21.25 -7.29
C LEU A 998 -20.59 -20.70 -7.02
N ASN A 999 -21.51 -20.79 -7.99
CA ASN A 999 -22.84 -20.20 -7.90
C ASN A 999 -23.92 -21.25 -7.61
N VAL A 1000 -24.67 -21.07 -6.51
CA VAL A 1000 -25.88 -21.83 -6.21
C VAL A 1000 -27.09 -20.98 -6.56
N ASN A 1001 -27.68 -21.26 -7.72
CA ASN A 1001 -28.91 -20.61 -8.17
C ASN A 1001 -30.14 -21.36 -7.60
N VAL A 1002 -30.80 -20.75 -6.63
CA VAL A 1002 -32.05 -21.24 -6.02
C VAL A 1002 -33.19 -21.02 -7.03
N PRO A 1003 -33.87 -22.07 -7.55
CA PRO A 1003 -34.69 -21.98 -8.76
C PRO A 1003 -36.09 -21.33 -8.56
N VAL A 1004 -36.20 -20.36 -7.64
CA VAL A 1004 -37.45 -19.71 -7.23
C VAL A 1004 -37.37 -18.21 -7.48
N ALA A 1005 -38.04 -17.75 -8.54
CA ALA A 1005 -38.14 -16.33 -8.87
C ALA A 1005 -39.35 -15.68 -8.17
N GLY A 1006 -39.10 -14.73 -7.28
CA GLY A 1006 -40.16 -14.01 -6.55
C GLY A 1006 -40.77 -14.81 -5.40
N LYS A 1007 -42.11 -14.90 -5.38
CA LYS A 1007 -42.88 -15.47 -4.27
C LYS A 1007 -42.74 -17.00 -4.20
N PRO A 1008 -42.40 -17.57 -3.02
CA PRO A 1008 -42.39 -19.02 -2.81
C PRO A 1008 -43.81 -19.59 -2.69
N ASP A 1009 -44.38 -20.06 -3.81
CA ASP A 1009 -45.78 -20.51 -3.93
C ASP A 1009 -45.96 -22.05 -4.03
N ASP A 1010 -44.91 -22.86 -3.86
CA ASP A 1010 -44.97 -24.32 -4.00
C ASP A 1010 -44.18 -25.15 -2.98
N LEU A 1011 -44.49 -26.45 -2.93
CA LEU A 1011 -43.93 -27.42 -1.99
C LEU A 1011 -42.45 -27.76 -2.28
N GLU A 1012 -42.00 -27.55 -3.52
CA GLU A 1012 -40.60 -27.76 -3.91
C GLU A 1012 -39.69 -26.69 -3.27
N THR A 1013 -40.17 -25.45 -3.19
CA THR A 1013 -39.45 -24.35 -2.53
C THR A 1013 -39.10 -24.61 -1.06
N VAL A 1014 -39.95 -25.34 -0.32
CA VAL A 1014 -39.68 -25.69 1.10
C VAL A 1014 -38.39 -26.50 1.25
N THR A 1015 -38.11 -27.43 0.32
CA THR A 1015 -36.95 -28.33 0.42
C THR A 1015 -35.62 -27.58 0.25
N TYR A 1016 -35.59 -26.55 -0.60
CA TYR A 1016 -34.42 -25.69 -0.76
C TYR A 1016 -34.20 -24.79 0.46
N TYR A 1017 -35.27 -24.21 1.01
CA TYR A 1017 -35.17 -23.41 2.23
C TYR A 1017 -34.98 -24.22 3.52
N GLU A 1018 -35.26 -25.52 3.55
CA GLU A 1018 -34.82 -26.40 4.65
C GLU A 1018 -33.30 -26.67 4.59
N LEU A 1019 -32.72 -26.72 3.38
CA LEU A 1019 -31.29 -26.93 3.17
C LEU A 1019 -30.45 -25.64 3.38
N LEU A 1020 -31.05 -24.47 3.17
CA LEU A 1020 -30.44 -23.14 3.38
C LEU A 1020 -30.91 -22.44 4.67
N GLY A 1021 -31.86 -23.03 5.39
CA GLY A 1021 -32.72 -22.39 6.40
C GLY A 1021 -32.11 -21.99 7.74
N ARG A 1022 -30.78 -21.87 7.80
CA ARG A 1022 -30.06 -21.32 8.96
C ARG A 1022 -29.66 -19.87 8.71
N SER A 1023 -29.19 -19.60 7.49
CA SER A 1023 -28.71 -18.30 7.06
C SER A 1023 -29.72 -17.17 7.28
N ASP A 1024 -29.20 -16.04 7.78
CA ASP A 1024 -29.93 -14.77 7.91
C ASP A 1024 -30.48 -14.27 6.56
N CYS A 1025 -29.87 -14.71 5.45
CA CYS A 1025 -30.29 -14.38 4.09
C CYS A 1025 -31.71 -14.88 3.76
N VAL A 1026 -32.14 -15.98 4.37
CA VAL A 1026 -33.45 -16.59 4.10
C VAL A 1026 -34.60 -15.66 4.49
N SER A 1027 -34.44 -14.85 5.54
CA SER A 1027 -35.45 -13.88 6.01
C SER A 1027 -35.80 -12.85 4.93
N PHE A 1028 -34.83 -12.43 4.12
CA PHE A 1028 -35.05 -11.51 2.99
C PHE A 1028 -35.84 -12.18 1.86
N TRP A 1029 -35.59 -13.48 1.63
CA TRP A 1029 -36.20 -14.25 0.54
C TRP A 1029 -37.63 -14.72 0.79
N VAL A 1030 -38.10 -14.80 2.05
CA VAL A 1030 -39.39 -15.46 2.41
C VAL A 1030 -40.41 -14.55 3.11
N ARG A 1031 -40.04 -13.33 3.50
CA ARG A 1031 -40.95 -12.33 4.11
C ARG A 1031 -41.48 -11.36 3.05
N GLU A 1032 -42.71 -10.87 3.22
CA GLU A 1032 -43.31 -9.89 2.31
C GLU A 1032 -43.08 -8.45 2.80
N PRO A 1033 -42.57 -7.53 1.95
CA PRO A 1033 -42.16 -7.73 0.57
C PRO A 1033 -40.80 -8.44 0.46
N TYR A 1034 -40.67 -9.31 -0.54
CA TYR A 1034 -39.44 -10.08 -0.77
C TYR A 1034 -38.29 -9.16 -1.19
N PHE A 1035 -37.15 -9.28 -0.51
CA PHE A 1035 -35.94 -8.51 -0.76
C PHE A 1035 -34.85 -9.38 -1.40
N ARG A 1036 -33.93 -8.73 -2.13
CA ARG A 1036 -32.74 -9.35 -2.71
C ARG A 1036 -31.69 -9.61 -1.62
N CYS A 1037 -31.14 -10.82 -1.56
CA CYS A 1037 -30.04 -11.19 -0.68
C CYS A 1037 -29.08 -12.17 -1.37
N VAL A 1038 -27.77 -11.92 -1.29
CA VAL A 1038 -26.73 -12.88 -1.69
C VAL A 1038 -26.04 -13.38 -0.44
N LEU A 1039 -26.10 -14.70 -0.21
CA LEU A 1039 -25.32 -15.37 0.84
C LEU A 1039 -23.92 -15.70 0.30
N VAL A 1040 -22.90 -15.25 1.02
CA VAL A 1040 -21.48 -15.50 0.75
C VAL A 1040 -20.95 -16.40 1.86
N THR A 1041 -20.56 -17.64 1.50
CA THR A 1041 -20.04 -18.62 2.46
C THR A 1041 -18.93 -19.49 1.86
N ASP A 1042 -18.00 -19.93 2.70
CA ASP A 1042 -16.96 -20.90 2.38
C ASP A 1042 -17.37 -22.36 2.67
N THR A 1043 -18.56 -22.60 3.22
CA THR A 1043 -19.07 -23.93 3.62
C THR A 1043 -18.22 -24.65 4.69
N ALA A 1044 -17.67 -23.91 5.66
CA ALA A 1044 -16.77 -24.40 6.72
C ALA A 1044 -17.21 -25.73 7.37
N ASN A 1045 -18.49 -25.86 7.72
CA ASN A 1045 -19.08 -27.07 8.29
C ASN A 1045 -18.89 -28.36 7.46
N TYR A 1046 -18.57 -28.24 6.17
CA TYR A 1046 -18.26 -29.35 5.26
C TYR A 1046 -16.81 -29.38 4.74
N ARG A 1047 -15.92 -28.50 5.23
CA ARG A 1047 -14.56 -28.31 4.70
C ARG A 1047 -13.44 -28.51 5.74
N GLY A 1048 -12.36 -29.18 5.35
CA GLY A 1048 -11.08 -29.16 6.07
C GLY A 1048 -11.19 -29.60 7.53
N THR A 1049 -10.58 -28.80 8.43
CA THR A 1049 -10.65 -28.95 9.90
C THR A 1049 -12.00 -28.53 10.47
N MET A 1050 -12.70 -27.56 9.85
CA MET A 1050 -14.00 -27.06 10.34
C MET A 1050 -15.11 -28.12 10.32
N ARG A 1051 -14.98 -29.21 9.55
CA ARG A 1051 -15.81 -30.43 9.72
C ARG A 1051 -15.81 -31.01 11.14
N GLN A 1052 -14.80 -30.70 11.95
CA GLN A 1052 -14.68 -31.10 13.36
C GLN A 1052 -14.78 -29.90 14.33
N CYS A 1053 -14.49 -28.68 13.86
CA CYS A 1053 -14.41 -27.48 14.68
C CYS A 1053 -15.66 -26.58 14.64
N TYR A 1054 -16.48 -26.65 13.58
CA TYR A 1054 -17.78 -25.96 13.51
C TYR A 1054 -18.64 -26.33 14.73
N HIS A 1055 -19.19 -25.32 15.43
CA HIS A 1055 -19.89 -25.42 16.72
C HIS A 1055 -19.07 -26.05 17.89
N ASN A 1056 -17.76 -26.25 17.75
CA ASN A 1056 -16.89 -26.94 18.72
C ASN A 1056 -15.72 -26.05 19.21
N PRO A 1057 -15.10 -26.34 20.37
CA PRO A 1057 -14.09 -25.46 20.97
C PRO A 1057 -12.81 -25.20 20.15
N CYS A 1058 -12.58 -25.90 19.03
CA CYS A 1058 -11.43 -25.67 18.16
C CYS A 1058 -11.67 -24.67 17.02
N ASP A 1059 -12.88 -24.13 16.88
CA ASP A 1059 -13.12 -22.89 16.13
C ASP A 1059 -12.83 -21.70 17.07
N ASN A 1060 -11.56 -21.33 17.11
CA ASN A 1060 -10.98 -20.32 17.98
C ASN A 1060 -9.75 -19.69 17.30
N VAL A 1061 -9.10 -18.72 17.94
CA VAL A 1061 -7.98 -17.95 17.35
C VAL A 1061 -6.82 -18.80 16.78
N THR A 1062 -6.64 -20.06 17.20
CA THR A 1062 -5.66 -20.98 16.60
C THR A 1062 -6.02 -21.47 15.19
N SER A 1063 -7.21 -21.18 14.68
CA SER A 1063 -7.61 -21.45 13.29
C SER A 1063 -7.16 -20.37 12.30
N ILE A 1064 -6.65 -19.23 12.80
CA ILE A 1064 -6.18 -18.08 12.03
C ILE A 1064 -4.78 -18.39 11.46
N THR A 1065 -4.61 -18.19 10.16
CA THR A 1065 -3.31 -18.29 9.47
C THR A 1065 -3.21 -17.18 8.43
N ASP A 1066 -2.00 -16.78 8.06
CA ASP A 1066 -1.80 -15.69 7.07
C ASP A 1066 -2.43 -16.02 5.70
N GLU A 1067 -2.42 -17.29 5.30
CA GLU A 1067 -3.09 -17.79 4.10
C GLU A 1067 -4.62 -17.59 4.16
N LYS A 1068 -5.22 -17.90 5.31
CA LYS A 1068 -6.66 -17.72 5.57
C LYS A 1068 -7.06 -16.26 5.73
N LEU A 1069 -6.23 -15.43 6.36
CA LEU A 1069 -6.44 -13.98 6.47
C LEU A 1069 -6.31 -13.29 5.10
N THR A 1070 -5.37 -13.71 4.26
CA THR A 1070 -5.25 -13.21 2.88
C THR A 1070 -6.48 -13.59 2.05
N PHE A 1071 -7.02 -14.80 2.24
CA PHE A 1071 -8.31 -15.19 1.64
C PHE A 1071 -9.47 -14.32 2.17
N LEU A 1072 -9.59 -14.14 3.49
CA LEU A 1072 -10.63 -13.30 4.12
C LEU A 1072 -10.59 -11.84 3.64
N ALA A 1073 -9.40 -11.25 3.49
CA ALA A 1073 -9.24 -9.92 2.94
C ALA A 1073 -9.75 -9.83 1.49
N LYS A 1074 -9.46 -10.85 0.66
CA LYS A 1074 -10.01 -10.95 -0.70
C LYS A 1074 -11.54 -11.07 -0.72
N VAL A 1075 -12.14 -11.80 0.22
CA VAL A 1075 -13.61 -11.83 0.38
C VAL A 1075 -14.14 -10.44 0.72
N THR A 1076 -13.57 -9.81 1.74
CA THR A 1076 -13.99 -8.53 2.30
C THR A 1076 -13.96 -7.42 1.26
N ASP A 1077 -12.87 -7.28 0.51
CA ASP A 1077 -12.78 -6.29 -0.57
C ASP A 1077 -13.72 -6.62 -1.74
N SER A 1078 -13.90 -7.90 -2.08
CA SER A 1078 -14.85 -8.28 -3.15
C SER A 1078 -16.29 -7.86 -2.81
N VAL A 1079 -16.71 -7.97 -1.53
CA VAL A 1079 -18.01 -7.47 -1.05
C VAL A 1079 -18.06 -5.93 -1.12
N LEU A 1080 -17.03 -5.25 -0.58
CA LEU A 1080 -16.91 -3.78 -0.60
C LEU A 1080 -17.11 -3.22 -2.02
N GLN A 1081 -16.27 -3.64 -2.98
CA GLN A 1081 -16.32 -3.14 -4.35
C GLN A 1081 -17.67 -3.45 -5.03
N THR A 1082 -18.28 -4.60 -4.71
CA THR A 1082 -19.60 -4.96 -5.25
C THR A 1082 -20.69 -4.03 -4.74
N THR A 1083 -20.72 -3.72 -3.43
CA THR A 1083 -21.73 -2.82 -2.85
C THR A 1083 -21.61 -1.40 -3.42
N MET A 1084 -20.39 -0.90 -3.62
CA MET A 1084 -20.13 0.39 -4.27
C MET A 1084 -20.63 0.38 -5.72
N LYS A 1085 -20.20 -0.60 -6.54
CA LYS A 1085 -20.61 -0.72 -7.95
C LYS A 1085 -22.14 -0.81 -8.10
N LEU A 1086 -22.82 -1.66 -7.32
CA LEU A 1086 -24.28 -1.80 -7.39
C LEU A 1086 -25.03 -0.50 -7.05
N ALA A 1087 -24.48 0.31 -6.14
CA ALA A 1087 -25.10 1.56 -5.77
C ALA A 1087 -24.82 2.70 -6.77
N GLU A 1088 -23.69 2.67 -7.48
CA GLU A 1088 -23.37 3.62 -8.55
C GLU A 1088 -24.12 3.36 -9.87
N VAL A 1089 -24.45 2.10 -10.20
CA VAL A 1089 -25.14 1.72 -11.44
C VAL A 1089 -26.45 2.48 -11.63
N ASN A 1090 -26.43 3.47 -12.53
CA ASN A 1090 -27.61 4.21 -12.94
C ASN A 1090 -28.55 3.25 -13.70
N PRO A 1091 -29.78 2.93 -13.22
CA PRO A 1091 -30.64 1.93 -13.84
C PRO A 1091 -31.31 2.48 -15.12
N GLY A 1092 -30.47 2.67 -16.15
CA GLY A 1092 -30.78 3.42 -17.37
C GLY A 1092 -30.42 2.71 -18.67
N SER A 1093 -30.00 1.44 -18.65
CA SER A 1093 -29.76 0.66 -19.88
C SER A 1093 -29.82 -0.86 -19.71
N TYR A 1094 -31.00 -1.40 -19.39
CA TYR A 1094 -31.33 -2.74 -19.90
C TYR A 1094 -31.94 -2.60 -21.31
N SER A 1095 -31.16 -2.92 -22.33
CA SER A 1095 -31.70 -3.33 -23.63
C SER A 1095 -30.86 -4.43 -24.25
N THR A 1096 -31.23 -5.67 -23.91
CA THR A 1096 -31.29 -6.83 -24.83
C THR A 1096 -30.15 -7.04 -25.85
N GLY A 1097 -29.42 -8.14 -25.69
CA GLY A 1097 -29.14 -9.04 -26.82
C GLY A 1097 -27.68 -9.21 -27.24
N GLU A 1098 -27.25 -10.47 -27.16
CA GLU A 1098 -26.41 -11.16 -28.16
C GLU A 1098 -25.00 -10.63 -28.50
N THR A 1099 -24.02 -11.28 -27.85
CA THR A 1099 -22.82 -11.90 -28.47
C THR A 1099 -21.65 -11.09 -29.03
N SER A 1100 -20.48 -11.67 -28.75
CA SER A 1100 -19.21 -11.66 -29.50
C SER A 1100 -18.32 -10.41 -29.49
N ALA A 1101 -17.10 -10.64 -29.02
CA ALA A 1101 -15.94 -9.78 -29.22
C ALA A 1101 -15.52 -9.72 -30.70
N ALA A 1102 -15.08 -8.54 -31.15
CA ALA A 1102 -13.89 -8.36 -31.99
C ALA A 1102 -13.59 -6.86 -32.15
N ILE A 1103 -12.41 -6.48 -31.70
CA ILE A 1103 -11.80 -5.17 -31.84
C ILE A 1103 -11.22 -5.05 -33.29
N ARG A 1104 -11.47 -3.99 -34.11
CA ARG A 1104 -10.47 -3.13 -34.87
C ARG A 1104 -10.92 -2.24 -36.07
N PHE A 1105 -10.03 -1.27 -36.35
CA PHE A 1105 -9.69 -0.50 -37.58
C PHE A 1105 -10.62 0.71 -37.82
N GLY A 1106 -10.35 1.79 -38.57
CA GLY A 1106 -9.24 2.29 -39.42
C GLY A 1106 -9.81 3.39 -40.35
N ASP A 1107 -9.23 4.57 -40.64
CA ASP A 1107 -7.93 5.24 -40.38
C ASP A 1107 -8.15 6.79 -40.44
N SER A 1108 -7.27 7.61 -39.82
CA SER A 1108 -7.33 9.07 -39.77
C SER A 1108 -7.56 9.69 -41.16
N SER A 1109 -8.77 10.22 -41.43
CA SER A 1109 -9.02 10.90 -42.71
C SER A 1109 -10.08 12.02 -42.63
N MET A 1110 -9.54 13.24 -42.61
CA MET A 1110 -9.82 14.28 -43.60
C MET A 1110 -11.15 14.24 -44.39
N THR A 1111 -11.96 15.27 -44.11
CA THR A 1111 -12.72 16.05 -45.12
C THR A 1111 -13.63 15.29 -46.11
N SER A 1112 -14.93 15.21 -45.80
CA SER A 1112 -15.99 15.70 -46.69
C SER A 1112 -17.40 15.55 -46.09
N LEU A 1113 -17.88 16.61 -45.43
CA LEU A 1113 -19.31 16.99 -45.43
C LEU A 1113 -19.47 18.46 -44.98
N MET A 1114 -18.81 19.36 -45.73
CA MET A 1114 -19.34 20.73 -45.85
C MET A 1114 -20.79 20.62 -46.34
N TRP A 1115 -21.75 21.24 -45.65
CA TRP A 1115 -22.66 22.24 -46.22
C TRP A 1115 -23.50 22.90 -45.12
N LEU A 1116 -23.79 24.19 -45.31
CA LEU A 1116 -24.53 25.06 -44.41
C LEU A 1116 -25.90 24.50 -43.99
N ALA A 1117 -26.28 24.71 -42.73
CA ALA A 1117 -27.63 25.18 -42.38
C ALA A 1117 -27.64 26.00 -41.08
N ILE A 1118 -26.97 27.14 -41.12
CA ILE A 1118 -27.52 28.35 -40.48
C ILE A 1118 -28.95 28.58 -41.00
N ALA A 1119 -29.81 29.07 -40.10
CA ALA A 1119 -31.14 29.64 -40.34
C ALA A 1119 -32.29 28.68 -40.70
N CYS A 1120 -33.09 28.36 -39.67
CA CYS A 1120 -34.45 28.91 -39.67
C CYS A 1120 -35.00 29.25 -38.28
N ARG A 1121 -34.69 30.48 -37.82
CA ARG A 1121 -35.66 31.32 -37.10
C ARG A 1121 -35.73 32.70 -37.75
N LEU A 1122 -36.35 32.78 -38.93
CA LEU A 1122 -37.23 33.88 -39.36
C LEU A 1122 -37.85 33.55 -40.72
N SER A 1123 -39.06 34.05 -40.94
CA SER A 1123 -40.02 33.44 -41.85
C SER A 1123 -40.34 34.30 -43.08
N VAL A 1124 -40.48 33.62 -44.23
CA VAL A 1124 -41.50 33.86 -45.29
C VAL A 1124 -41.27 35.00 -46.32
N LEU A 1125 -41.48 34.63 -47.60
CA LEU A 1125 -41.64 35.45 -48.84
C LEU A 1125 -40.35 36.17 -49.36
N THR A 1126 -39.98 36.18 -50.65
CA THR A 1126 -40.73 35.84 -51.88
C THR A 1126 -39.80 35.48 -53.07
N LEU A 1127 -40.22 34.54 -53.92
CA LEU A 1127 -40.00 34.40 -55.39
C LEU A 1127 -38.65 34.69 -56.10
N LEU A 1128 -38.38 33.79 -57.09
CA LEU A 1128 -37.47 33.89 -58.26
C LEU A 1128 -35.96 33.67 -57.98
N ARG A 1129 -35.24 32.79 -58.69
CA ARG A 1129 -35.52 32.08 -59.97
C ARG A 1129 -35.20 30.58 -59.90
N ARG A 1130 -35.91 29.80 -60.72
CA ARG A 1130 -35.84 28.34 -60.84
C ARG A 1130 -34.51 27.85 -61.43
N GLY A 1131 -34.16 26.62 -61.07
CA GLY A 1131 -33.09 25.79 -61.61
C GLY A 1131 -33.05 24.51 -60.81
#